data_AF-A0A538RZC4-F1
#
_entry.id   AF-A0A538RZC4-F1
#
_cell.length_a   1.000
_cell.length_b   1.000
_cell.length_c   1.000
_cell.angle_alpha   90.00
_cell.angle_beta   90.00
_cell.angle_gamma   90.00
#
_symmetry.space_group_name_H-M   'P 1'
#
loop_
_entity.id
_entity.type
_entity.pdbx_description
1 polymer ?
#
loop_
_entity_poly.entity_id
_entity_poly.type
_entity_poly.pdbx_seq_one_letter_code
_entity_poly.pdbx_strand_id
1 'polypeptide(L)'
;MSCLPTPPCEPLQGEVRLHAPLLHRDDLRVEPLPTNIRMPIAPHVLSLGWSHYQAGNPAQAEQVFRQALDLDPDNADVWCLLGIVCRAQGHHAAAVASYREALKRRPDFVEGLNNLGNALVDQGNCEEAIDCYRQVLRLRPDYAQAHNNLGVAYRFQGKFADAAACYREALRLKPDYTDACNNLGDALKALGQLHEAAGHYERALRLNPNYAEAHNNLGTALVKLGRFDEAIAHHQRALELKPRFADAWNNLANAYLAQRKPQEAVSSYREALRIRPDYAEALSNLGIALAELTEFEEALACYREALRLKPDYPEAYTNMGNVFQELGRLDEALAHYEKALRLKPDYAEAHDNRAQAEMAGGNLAGARAGFESALRLKADYAEAHLGRAFTLLLQGDFEAGWAEYEWRWKCKEFTPFAFQQPVWDGSPLAGRTILLHAEQGLGDTLQFIRYAALVKERGGRVLVACQKPLLPILKGCPGVDQWVPYDARLPDFDVYAPLLSLPRLFGTSLASIPAAVPYVFADAELIERWGRELDRYTALKVGVAWQGNPRYSGDRKRSFPLEKLAPVATLPNVQLFSLQKGPGAEQIAGVADQFSVIDLGSQLDEKSGPFMDTGAVMKNLDLVISADTAIGHLAGALGVPLWLALPFVAEWRWLLGRKDSPWYPTVRLFRQSRPGDWDAVFKHMARELKKQPAPCRARPITVAIAPGELVDKITILEIKSARVKDEAKLANIRNELAALVAARDRALQASKELADVIAELKAVNEQLWQVEDDLRSCERAKAFGAVFIDLARQVYRLNDRRAALKRRINETLHSEFIEEKEYRAAVKPRGRPAP
;
A
#
# COMPACT_ATOMS: atom_id res chain seq x y z
N MET A 1 -0.60 -5.24 -2.32
CA MET A 1 0.04 -3.96 -2.62
C MET A 1 0.69 -4.06 -3.99
N SER A 2 0.01 -3.64 -5.07
CA SER A 2 0.82 -2.98 -6.11
C SER A 2 1.06 -1.60 -5.54
N CYS A 3 2.33 -1.25 -5.39
CA CYS A 3 2.68 0.15 -5.37
C CYS A 3 2.05 0.72 -6.65
N LEU A 4 1.25 1.79 -6.52
CA LEU A 4 1.16 2.74 -7.62
C LEU A 4 2.61 3.03 -8.05
N PRO A 5 2.90 3.28 -9.33
CA PRO A 5 4.25 3.64 -9.74
C PRO A 5 4.77 4.64 -8.72
N THR A 6 5.88 4.28 -8.07
CA THR A 6 6.62 5.19 -7.21
C THR A 6 6.55 6.55 -7.86
N PRO A 7 6.23 7.64 -7.12
CA PRO A 7 6.17 8.98 -7.69
C PRO A 7 7.35 9.11 -8.66
N PRO A 8 7.14 9.58 -9.91
CA PRO A 8 8.17 9.56 -10.94
C PRO A 8 9.49 9.93 -10.28
N CYS A 9 10.50 9.06 -10.41
CA CYS A 9 11.89 9.38 -10.05
C CYS A 9 12.06 10.87 -10.31
N GLU A 10 12.43 11.64 -9.26
CA GLU A 10 12.46 13.11 -9.27
C GLU A 10 12.59 13.58 -10.71
N PRO A 11 11.55 14.23 -11.29
CA PRO A 11 11.50 14.50 -12.72
C PRO A 11 12.84 15.05 -13.04
N LEU A 12 13.60 14.30 -13.85
CA LEU A 12 15.05 14.36 -13.95
C LEU A 12 15.50 15.70 -13.37
N GLN A 13 16.33 15.67 -12.31
CA GLN A 13 17.55 16.43 -12.51
C GLN A 13 18.01 15.96 -13.87
N GLY A 14 17.59 16.71 -14.90
CA GLY A 14 18.43 16.81 -16.03
C GLY A 14 19.73 17.11 -15.31
N GLU A 15 20.73 16.27 -15.58
CA GLU A 15 21.85 16.90 -16.23
C GLU A 15 21.22 18.04 -17.02
N VAL A 16 21.36 19.25 -16.46
CA VAL A 16 21.31 20.43 -17.28
C VAL A 16 22.35 20.02 -18.28
N ARG A 17 21.92 19.33 -19.37
CA ARG A 17 22.71 19.18 -20.55
C ARG A 17 23.03 20.62 -20.72
N LEU A 18 24.33 20.86 -20.56
CA LEU A 18 24.94 22.14 -20.76
C LEU A 18 24.61 22.39 -22.24
N HIS A 19 23.37 22.82 -22.50
CA HIS A 19 23.09 23.76 -23.51
C HIS A 19 24.05 24.83 -23.10
N ALA A 20 25.15 24.86 -23.84
CA ALA A 20 25.83 26.09 -24.03
C ALA A 20 24.74 27.14 -24.10
N PRO A 21 24.74 28.17 -23.23
CA PRO A 21 23.96 29.31 -23.60
C PRO A 21 24.45 29.57 -25.02
N LEU A 22 23.55 29.34 -26.00
CA LEU A 22 23.67 30.04 -27.25
C LEU A 22 23.74 31.46 -26.72
N LEU A 23 24.96 32.02 -26.66
CA LEU A 23 25.14 33.44 -26.59
C LEU A 23 24.13 33.93 -27.61
N HIS A 24 23.06 34.55 -27.11
CA HIS A 24 21.88 34.80 -27.91
C HIS A 24 22.41 35.50 -29.16
N ARG A 25 21.81 35.24 -30.33
CA ARG A 25 22.19 36.01 -31.51
C ARG A 25 22.04 37.52 -31.25
N ASP A 26 21.26 37.89 -30.23
CA ASP A 26 21.04 39.22 -29.68
C ASP A 26 22.03 39.67 -28.58
N ASP A 27 22.91 38.80 -28.06
CA ASP A 27 24.10 39.19 -27.26
C ASP A 27 25.12 39.96 -28.11
N LEU A 28 24.91 39.97 -29.43
CA LEU A 28 25.53 40.89 -30.39
C LEU A 28 24.78 42.22 -30.41
N ARG A 29 24.54 42.86 -29.26
CA ARG A 29 24.44 44.32 -29.29
C ARG A 29 25.81 44.85 -29.68
N VAL A 30 25.97 45.03 -31.00
CA VAL A 30 26.99 45.80 -31.69
C VAL A 30 27.26 47.05 -30.85
N GLU A 31 28.39 47.07 -30.13
CA GLU A 31 28.86 48.30 -29.52
C GLU A 31 29.06 49.35 -30.62
N PRO A 32 28.71 50.62 -30.38
CA PRO A 32 29.15 51.68 -31.28
C PRO A 32 30.68 51.65 -31.38
N LEU A 33 31.21 52.00 -32.57
CA LEU A 33 32.64 52.09 -32.86
C LEU A 33 33.43 52.60 -31.64
N PRO A 34 34.51 51.91 -31.20
CA PRO A 34 35.37 52.40 -30.14
C PRO A 34 35.80 53.83 -30.48
N THR A 35 35.40 54.80 -29.64
CA THR A 35 35.52 56.24 -29.91
C THR A 35 36.96 56.75 -29.89
N ASN A 36 37.98 55.90 -29.76
CA ASN A 36 39.38 56.27 -29.62
C ASN A 36 40.35 55.37 -30.42
N ILE A 37 40.13 55.22 -31.73
CA ILE A 37 41.13 54.58 -32.61
C ILE A 37 42.00 55.67 -33.27
N ARG A 38 43.29 55.71 -32.95
CA ARG A 38 44.29 56.51 -33.69
C ARG A 38 44.66 55.78 -34.98
N MET A 39 44.56 56.47 -36.12
CA MET A 39 44.52 55.87 -37.47
C MET A 39 45.79 56.10 -38.31
N PRO A 40 46.19 55.08 -39.12
CA PRO A 40 46.79 55.29 -40.43
C PRO A 40 46.20 54.41 -41.57
N ILE A 41 44.91 54.01 -41.52
CA ILE A 41 44.18 53.43 -42.68
C ILE A 41 42.94 54.29 -42.99
N ALA A 42 42.56 54.39 -44.26
CA ALA A 42 41.36 55.11 -44.71
C ALA A 42 40.09 54.62 -43.97
N PRO A 43 39.40 55.47 -43.18
CA PRO A 43 38.22 55.13 -42.36
C PRO A 43 37.09 54.40 -43.11
N HIS A 44 37.06 54.55 -44.44
CA HIS A 44 36.04 54.03 -45.33
C HIS A 44 36.02 52.49 -45.42
N VAL A 45 37.16 51.80 -45.36
CA VAL A 45 37.22 50.32 -45.52
C VAL A 45 36.68 49.62 -44.27
N LEU A 46 37.02 50.12 -43.08
CA LEU A 46 36.49 49.61 -41.81
C LEU A 46 34.98 49.83 -41.70
N SER A 47 34.52 51.03 -42.07
CA SER A 47 33.09 51.36 -42.08
C SER A 47 32.32 50.51 -43.08
N LEU A 48 32.91 50.18 -44.24
CA LEU A 48 32.29 49.32 -45.25
C LEU A 48 32.15 47.87 -44.76
N GLY A 49 33.23 47.29 -44.22
CA GLY A 49 33.20 45.93 -43.67
C GLY A 49 32.18 45.79 -42.53
N TRP A 50 32.14 46.79 -41.63
CA TRP A 50 31.17 46.83 -40.55
C TRP A 50 29.73 47.01 -41.04
N SER A 51 29.51 47.84 -42.06
CA SER A 51 28.19 48.01 -42.68
C SER A 51 27.69 46.72 -43.31
N HIS A 52 28.55 45.96 -44.00
CA HIS A 52 28.18 44.63 -44.51
C HIS A 52 27.78 43.68 -43.40
N TYR A 53 28.52 43.66 -42.28
CA TYR A 53 28.19 42.84 -41.12
C TYR A 53 26.82 43.21 -40.54
N GLN A 54 26.57 44.50 -40.31
CA GLN A 54 25.27 44.99 -39.81
C GLN A 54 24.11 44.71 -40.77
N ALA A 55 24.36 44.70 -42.08
CA ALA A 55 23.38 44.36 -43.10
C ALA A 55 23.12 42.83 -43.22
N GLY A 56 23.70 42.00 -42.34
CA GLY A 56 23.53 40.55 -42.37
C GLY A 56 24.34 39.84 -43.45
N ASN A 57 25.40 40.47 -43.95
CA ASN A 57 26.27 39.96 -45.01
C ASN A 57 27.68 39.64 -44.47
N PRO A 58 27.84 38.64 -43.58
CA PRO A 58 29.10 38.40 -42.89
C PRO A 58 30.22 37.89 -43.80
N ALA A 59 29.90 37.17 -44.88
CA ALA A 59 30.91 36.72 -45.84
C ALA A 59 31.55 37.91 -46.59
N GLN A 60 30.74 38.90 -46.98
CA GLN A 60 31.23 40.14 -47.59
C GLN A 60 32.02 40.98 -46.58
N ALA A 61 31.58 41.05 -45.32
CA ALA A 61 32.33 41.70 -44.25
C ALA A 61 33.72 41.04 -44.05
N GLU A 62 33.77 39.70 -44.06
CA GLU A 62 35.02 38.94 -43.94
C GLU A 62 35.99 39.29 -45.08
N GLN A 63 35.51 39.32 -46.32
CA GLN A 63 36.33 39.68 -47.47
C GLN A 63 36.92 41.09 -47.35
N VAL A 64 36.10 42.06 -46.93
CA VAL A 64 36.55 43.45 -46.73
C VAL A 64 37.60 43.55 -45.63
N PHE A 65 37.43 42.83 -44.51
CA PHE A 65 38.42 42.83 -43.43
C PHE A 65 39.72 42.11 -43.82
N ARG A 66 39.67 41.03 -44.60
CA ARG A 66 40.88 40.40 -45.15
C ARG A 66 41.65 41.35 -46.09
N GLN A 67 40.94 42.05 -46.98
CA GLN A 67 41.56 43.07 -47.84
C GLN A 67 42.18 44.23 -47.03
N ALA A 68 41.55 44.62 -45.93
CA ALA A 68 42.12 45.62 -45.02
C ALA A 68 43.42 45.11 -44.36
N LEU A 69 43.51 43.82 -44.03
CA LEU A 69 44.73 43.20 -43.50
C LEU A 69 45.82 43.00 -44.56
N ASP A 70 45.47 42.83 -45.83
CA ASP A 70 46.46 42.81 -46.92
C ASP A 70 47.16 44.19 -47.05
N LEU A 71 46.46 45.28 -46.69
CA LEU A 71 46.99 46.64 -46.71
C LEU A 71 47.73 47.03 -45.42
N ASP A 72 47.27 46.53 -44.26
CA ASP A 72 47.90 46.74 -42.96
C ASP A 72 47.82 45.47 -42.09
N PRO A 73 48.81 44.57 -42.21
CA PRO A 73 48.82 43.30 -41.47
C PRO A 73 48.97 43.44 -39.94
N ASP A 74 49.41 44.60 -39.46
CA ASP A 74 49.69 44.85 -38.04
C ASP A 74 48.48 45.49 -37.31
N ASN A 75 47.36 45.70 -38.02
CA ASN A 75 46.17 46.30 -37.45
C ASN A 75 45.38 45.35 -36.53
N ALA A 76 45.63 45.45 -35.22
CA ALA A 76 44.95 44.62 -34.23
C ALA A 76 43.42 44.79 -34.22
N ASP A 77 42.89 45.98 -34.54
CA ASP A 77 41.45 46.22 -34.58
C ASP A 77 40.78 45.46 -35.72
N VAL A 78 41.42 45.42 -36.90
CA VAL A 78 40.93 44.64 -38.05
C VAL A 78 40.98 43.14 -37.78
N TRP A 79 42.04 42.64 -37.15
CA TRP A 79 42.11 41.24 -36.71
C TRP A 79 40.99 40.89 -35.73
N CYS A 80 40.64 41.78 -34.80
CA CYS A 80 39.54 41.57 -33.87
C CYS A 80 38.17 41.58 -34.59
N LEU A 81 37.95 42.52 -35.51
CA LEU A 81 36.74 42.57 -36.33
C LEU A 81 36.57 41.33 -37.23
N LEU A 82 37.66 40.86 -37.83
CA LEU A 82 37.68 39.60 -38.58
C LEU A 82 37.28 38.42 -37.68
N GLY A 83 37.81 38.37 -36.46
CA GLY A 83 37.43 37.37 -35.47
C GLY A 83 35.92 37.37 -35.15
N ILE A 84 35.33 38.55 -34.96
CA ILE A 84 33.88 38.71 -34.72
C ILE A 84 33.07 38.15 -35.89
N VAL A 85 33.46 38.49 -37.12
CA VAL A 85 32.78 38.04 -38.33
C VAL A 85 32.92 36.53 -38.54
N CYS A 86 34.11 35.95 -38.32
CA CYS A 86 34.32 34.52 -38.40
C CYS A 86 33.48 33.77 -37.35
N ARG A 87 33.42 34.29 -36.11
CA ARG A 87 32.61 33.72 -35.03
C ARG A 87 31.12 33.74 -35.39
N ALA A 88 30.62 34.85 -35.93
CA ALA A 88 29.23 34.99 -36.35
C ALA A 88 28.81 34.03 -37.48
N GLN A 89 29.77 33.56 -38.28
CA GLN A 89 29.57 32.54 -39.31
C GLN A 89 29.71 31.10 -38.78
N GLY A 90 30.03 30.91 -37.49
CA GLY A 90 30.32 29.60 -36.91
C GLY A 90 31.73 29.08 -37.21
N HIS A 91 32.60 29.89 -37.82
CA HIS A 91 34.00 29.56 -38.06
C HIS A 91 34.84 29.78 -36.79
N HIS A 92 34.54 29.04 -35.72
CA HIS A 92 35.11 29.26 -34.38
C HIS A 92 36.65 29.18 -34.36
N ALA A 93 37.25 28.25 -35.11
CA ALA A 93 38.71 28.10 -35.19
C ALA A 93 39.38 29.33 -35.84
N ALA A 94 38.79 29.84 -36.92
CA ALA A 94 39.27 31.04 -37.59
C ALA A 94 39.09 32.29 -36.72
N ALA A 95 38.01 32.34 -35.93
CA ALA A 95 37.77 33.41 -34.96
C ALA A 95 38.87 33.45 -33.89
N VAL A 96 39.16 32.31 -33.24
CA VAL A 96 40.23 32.20 -32.24
C VAL A 96 41.59 32.58 -32.83
N ALA A 97 41.92 32.11 -34.04
CA ALA A 97 43.17 32.48 -34.71
C ALA A 97 43.27 33.99 -34.94
N SER A 98 42.18 34.62 -35.41
CA SER A 98 42.15 36.07 -35.66
C SER A 98 42.29 36.89 -34.38
N TYR A 99 41.62 36.48 -33.28
CA TYR A 99 41.78 37.14 -31.98
C TYR A 99 43.19 36.98 -31.42
N ARG A 100 43.83 35.81 -31.59
CA ARG A 100 45.23 35.59 -31.16
C ARG A 100 46.19 36.48 -31.94
N GLU A 101 45.98 36.67 -33.25
CA GLU A 101 46.77 37.64 -34.02
C GLU A 101 46.53 39.06 -33.52
N ALA A 102 45.29 39.47 -33.24
CA ALA A 102 45.01 40.79 -32.63
C ALA A 102 45.80 40.99 -31.32
N LEU A 103 45.81 39.99 -30.44
CA LEU A 103 46.48 40.03 -29.14
C LEU A 103 48.00 39.94 -29.22
N LYS A 104 48.55 39.31 -30.28
CA LYS A 104 49.99 39.32 -30.54
C LYS A 104 50.50 40.72 -30.87
N ARG A 105 49.69 41.55 -31.51
CA ARG A 105 50.02 42.96 -31.82
C ARG A 105 49.67 43.89 -30.66
N ARG A 106 48.60 43.60 -29.93
CA ARG A 106 48.13 44.40 -28.79
C ARG A 106 47.73 43.50 -27.60
N PRO A 107 48.68 43.11 -26.73
CA PRO A 107 48.42 42.17 -25.63
C PRO A 107 47.45 42.65 -24.55
N ASP A 108 47.25 43.96 -24.43
CA ASP A 108 46.34 44.62 -23.50
C ASP A 108 44.97 44.96 -24.13
N PHE A 109 44.66 44.41 -25.31
CA PHE A 109 43.38 44.64 -26.00
C PHE A 109 42.22 43.94 -25.28
N VAL A 110 41.59 44.66 -24.34
CA VAL A 110 40.50 44.16 -23.48
C VAL A 110 39.37 43.53 -24.28
N GLU A 111 38.89 44.18 -25.33
CA GLU A 111 37.80 43.71 -26.17
C GLU A 111 38.23 42.45 -26.96
N GLY A 112 39.49 42.40 -27.41
CA GLY A 112 40.08 41.22 -28.05
C GLY A 112 40.20 40.02 -27.10
N LEU A 113 40.63 40.24 -25.85
CA LEU A 113 40.72 39.19 -24.82
C LEU A 113 39.34 38.64 -24.44
N ASN A 114 38.36 39.51 -24.23
CA ASN A 114 36.98 39.10 -23.92
C ASN A 114 36.37 38.28 -25.07
N ASN A 115 36.59 38.72 -26.31
CA ASN A 115 36.08 38.03 -27.48
C ASN A 115 36.81 36.70 -27.77
N LEU A 116 38.13 36.63 -27.50
CA LEU A 116 38.86 35.37 -27.51
C LEU A 116 38.27 34.39 -26.49
N GLY A 117 38.02 34.84 -25.26
CA GLY A 117 37.36 34.05 -24.22
C GLY A 117 36.01 33.48 -24.68
N ASN A 118 35.16 34.32 -25.30
CA ASN A 118 33.86 33.87 -25.81
C ASN A 118 34.02 32.79 -26.89
N ALA A 119 34.94 32.98 -27.83
CA ALA A 119 35.19 32.01 -28.89
C ALA A 119 35.80 30.69 -28.36
N LEU A 120 36.60 30.74 -27.30
CA LEU A 120 37.13 29.55 -26.62
C LEU A 120 36.04 28.78 -25.87
N VAL A 121 35.10 29.47 -25.23
CA VAL A 121 33.90 28.83 -24.64
C VAL A 121 33.08 28.11 -25.72
N ASP A 122 32.87 28.74 -26.88
CA ASP A 122 32.16 28.09 -28.00
C ASP A 122 32.87 26.81 -28.49
N GLN A 123 34.20 26.74 -28.37
CA GLN A 123 35.00 25.55 -28.69
C GLN A 123 35.07 24.52 -27.54
N GLY A 124 34.47 24.83 -26.38
CA GLY A 124 34.55 24.00 -25.17
C GLY A 124 35.87 24.15 -24.38
N ASN A 125 36.80 25.01 -24.82
CA ASN A 125 38.06 25.27 -24.13
C ASN A 125 37.87 26.28 -22.98
N CYS A 126 37.18 25.84 -21.93
CA CYS A 126 36.77 26.69 -20.83
C CYS A 126 37.94 27.18 -19.96
N GLU A 127 39.03 26.41 -19.85
CA GLU A 127 40.20 26.78 -19.03
C GLU A 127 40.92 27.99 -19.62
N GLU A 128 41.24 27.96 -20.92
CA GLU A 128 41.87 29.09 -21.59
C GLU A 128 40.93 30.32 -21.64
N ALA A 129 39.62 30.10 -21.76
CA ALA A 129 38.63 31.17 -21.69
C ALA A 129 38.62 31.87 -20.33
N ILE A 130 38.68 31.11 -19.22
CA ILE A 130 38.76 31.64 -17.86
C ILE A 130 40.00 32.51 -17.70
N ASP A 131 41.15 32.09 -18.24
CA ASP A 131 42.38 32.87 -18.17
C ASP A 131 42.27 34.19 -18.96
N CYS A 132 41.62 34.16 -20.14
CA CYS A 132 41.31 35.37 -20.90
C CYS A 132 40.44 36.34 -20.09
N TYR A 133 39.34 35.88 -19.48
CA TYR A 133 38.48 36.75 -18.67
C TYR A 133 39.18 37.26 -17.41
N ARG A 134 40.00 36.44 -16.74
CA ARG A 134 40.82 36.91 -15.60
C ARG A 134 41.84 37.95 -16.02
N GLN A 135 42.40 37.85 -17.22
CA GLN A 135 43.28 38.88 -17.76
C GLN A 135 42.50 40.17 -18.05
N VAL A 136 41.31 40.08 -18.63
CA VAL A 136 40.40 41.22 -18.80
C VAL A 136 40.12 41.90 -17.46
N LEU A 137 39.78 41.14 -16.42
CA LEU A 137 39.47 41.67 -15.09
C LEU A 137 40.70 42.22 -14.35
N ARG A 138 41.92 41.78 -14.69
CA ARG A 138 43.16 42.40 -14.22
C ARG A 138 43.40 43.77 -14.86
N LEU A 139 43.06 43.93 -16.14
CA LEU A 139 43.21 45.18 -16.89
C LEU A 139 42.07 46.18 -16.60
N ARG A 140 40.84 45.66 -16.44
CA ARG A 140 39.60 46.44 -16.23
C ARG A 140 38.69 45.72 -15.22
N PRO A 141 38.90 45.92 -13.90
CA PRO A 141 38.14 45.23 -12.85
C PRO A 141 36.63 45.52 -12.82
N ASP A 142 36.22 46.67 -13.36
CA ASP A 142 34.82 47.14 -13.45
C ASP A 142 34.09 46.66 -14.71
N TYR A 143 34.69 45.75 -15.48
CA TYR A 143 34.07 45.22 -16.70
C TYR A 143 33.01 44.14 -16.39
N ALA A 144 31.77 44.57 -16.15
CA ALA A 144 30.65 43.70 -15.78
C ALA A 144 30.42 42.51 -16.75
N GLN A 145 30.62 42.71 -18.04
CA GLN A 145 30.48 41.64 -19.05
C GLN A 145 31.53 40.54 -18.86
N ALA A 146 32.77 40.88 -18.53
CA ALA A 146 33.81 39.89 -18.28
C ALA A 146 33.53 39.06 -17.02
N HIS A 147 32.94 39.67 -15.98
CA HIS A 147 32.42 38.92 -14.82
C HIS A 147 31.30 37.97 -15.20
N ASN A 148 30.32 38.41 -16.01
CA ASN A 148 29.25 37.53 -16.49
C ASN A 148 29.82 36.36 -17.33
N ASN A 149 30.72 36.63 -18.26
CA ASN A 149 31.29 35.61 -19.14
C ASN A 149 32.19 34.62 -18.39
N LEU A 150 32.94 35.10 -17.39
CA LEU A 150 33.68 34.24 -16.45
C LEU A 150 32.73 33.33 -15.68
N GLY A 151 31.59 33.86 -15.21
CA GLY A 151 30.56 33.06 -14.57
C GLY A 151 29.98 31.97 -15.47
N VAL A 152 29.76 32.28 -16.76
CA VAL A 152 29.32 31.30 -17.76
C VAL A 152 30.34 30.17 -17.91
N ALA A 153 31.63 30.51 -18.02
CA ALA A 153 32.70 29.51 -18.13
C ALA A 153 32.80 28.62 -16.88
N TYR A 154 32.66 29.17 -15.67
CA TYR A 154 32.61 28.36 -14.45
C TYR A 154 31.38 27.45 -14.40
N ARG A 155 30.22 27.92 -14.87
CA ARG A 155 29.00 27.10 -14.95
C ARG A 155 29.20 25.89 -15.86
N PHE A 156 29.87 26.07 -17.01
CA PHE A 156 30.23 24.95 -17.90
C PHE A 156 31.15 23.92 -17.25
N GLN A 157 32.01 24.34 -16.32
CA GLN A 157 32.83 23.43 -15.51
C GLN A 157 32.10 22.82 -14.31
N GLY A 158 30.79 23.08 -14.14
CA GLY A 158 30.01 22.65 -12.97
C GLY A 158 30.35 23.41 -11.68
N LYS A 159 31.15 24.48 -11.75
CA LYS A 159 31.55 25.30 -10.60
C LYS A 159 30.49 26.37 -10.31
N PHE A 160 29.32 25.93 -9.86
CA PHE A 160 28.14 26.80 -9.70
C PHE A 160 28.32 27.90 -8.64
N ALA A 161 29.07 27.64 -7.57
CA ALA A 161 29.37 28.63 -6.54
C ALA A 161 30.25 29.78 -7.08
N ASP A 162 31.31 29.43 -7.82
CA ASP A 162 32.19 30.41 -8.47
C ASP A 162 31.42 31.21 -9.53
N ALA A 163 30.57 30.54 -10.30
CA ALA A 163 29.68 31.17 -11.27
C ALA A 163 28.76 32.20 -10.60
N ALA A 164 28.09 31.81 -9.51
CA ALA A 164 27.21 32.70 -8.75
C ALA A 164 27.95 33.92 -8.19
N ALA A 165 29.18 33.76 -7.70
CA ALA A 165 30.01 34.88 -7.24
C ALA A 165 30.32 35.86 -8.37
N CYS A 166 30.68 35.36 -9.55
CA CYS A 166 30.96 36.21 -10.72
C CYS A 166 29.71 36.97 -11.19
N TYR A 167 28.54 36.31 -11.25
CA TYR A 167 27.30 36.99 -11.63
C TYR A 167 26.86 38.05 -10.61
N ARG A 168 27.06 37.81 -9.31
CA ARG A 168 26.79 38.82 -8.27
C ARG A 168 27.68 40.05 -8.47
N GLU A 169 28.95 39.86 -8.81
CA GLU A 169 29.85 40.99 -9.10
C GLU A 169 29.45 41.73 -10.38
N ALA A 170 29.06 41.00 -11.44
CA ALA A 170 28.49 41.61 -12.64
C ALA A 170 27.25 42.47 -12.33
N LEU A 171 26.37 42.00 -11.45
CA LEU A 171 25.17 42.73 -11.02
C LEU A 171 25.45 43.87 -10.04
N ARG A 172 26.54 43.79 -9.26
CA ARG A 172 27.01 44.90 -8.42
C ARG A 172 27.48 46.07 -9.29
N LEU A 173 28.20 45.77 -10.37
CA LEU A 173 28.71 46.74 -11.34
C LEU A 173 27.61 47.26 -12.27
N LYS A 174 26.70 46.38 -12.71
CA LYS A 174 25.59 46.70 -13.61
C LYS A 174 24.27 46.08 -13.10
N PRO A 175 23.50 46.81 -12.27
CA PRO A 175 22.28 46.28 -11.65
C PRO A 175 21.15 45.92 -12.62
N ASP A 176 21.12 46.50 -13.82
CA ASP A 176 20.11 46.25 -14.86
C ASP A 176 20.58 45.19 -15.89
N TYR A 177 21.61 44.39 -15.55
CA TYR A 177 22.10 43.35 -16.43
C TYR A 177 21.18 42.12 -16.41
N THR A 178 20.21 42.10 -17.32
CA THR A 178 19.19 41.05 -17.46
C THR A 178 19.78 39.65 -17.55
N ASP A 179 20.80 39.43 -18.39
CA ASP A 179 21.40 38.10 -18.59
C ASP A 179 22.11 37.62 -17.33
N ALA A 180 22.83 38.50 -16.64
CA ALA A 180 23.47 38.17 -15.36
C ALA A 180 22.43 37.84 -14.27
N CYS A 181 21.24 38.46 -14.30
CA CYS A 181 20.14 38.08 -13.40
C CYS A 181 19.65 36.65 -13.71
N ASN A 182 19.38 36.33 -14.98
CA ASN A 182 18.94 34.99 -15.37
C ASN A 182 20.02 33.93 -15.08
N ASN A 183 21.28 34.22 -15.40
CA ASN A 183 22.40 33.31 -15.19
C ASN A 183 22.70 33.07 -13.70
N LEU A 184 22.55 34.09 -12.86
CA LEU A 184 22.62 33.92 -11.40
C LEU A 184 21.48 33.02 -10.90
N GLY A 185 20.26 33.21 -11.40
CA GLY A 185 19.15 32.31 -11.11
C GLY A 185 19.47 30.85 -11.44
N ASP A 186 20.06 30.60 -12.61
CA ASP A 186 20.49 29.25 -13.02
C ASP A 186 21.54 28.63 -12.09
N ALA A 187 22.55 29.40 -11.69
CA ALA A 187 23.58 28.94 -10.76
C ALA A 187 22.99 28.62 -9.38
N LEU A 188 22.11 29.49 -8.86
CA LEU A 188 21.44 29.29 -7.57
C LEU A 188 20.50 28.07 -7.59
N LYS A 189 19.78 27.86 -8.70
CA LYS A 189 18.94 26.67 -8.90
C LYS A 189 19.77 25.38 -8.86
N ALA A 190 20.95 25.39 -9.48
CA ALA A 190 21.88 24.25 -9.43
C ALA A 190 22.45 24.01 -8.02
N LEU A 191 22.59 25.07 -7.21
CA LEU A 191 22.97 24.98 -5.79
C LEU A 191 21.80 24.63 -4.85
N GLY A 192 20.59 24.40 -5.37
CA GLY A 192 19.40 24.11 -4.56
C GLY A 192 18.77 25.33 -3.88
N GLN A 193 19.27 26.53 -4.12
CA GLN A 193 18.75 27.79 -3.56
C GLN A 193 17.54 28.29 -4.39
N LEU A 194 16.45 27.52 -4.37
CA LEU A 194 15.31 27.67 -5.29
C LEU A 194 14.56 29.00 -5.14
N HIS A 195 14.35 29.47 -3.90
CA HIS A 195 13.67 30.74 -3.65
C HIS A 195 14.47 31.95 -4.17
N GLU A 196 15.78 31.97 -3.93
CA GLU A 196 16.66 33.03 -4.45
C GLU A 196 16.71 32.97 -5.98
N ALA A 197 16.81 31.76 -6.56
CA ALA A 197 16.79 31.57 -8.00
C ALA A 197 15.53 32.17 -8.64
N ALA A 198 14.35 31.87 -8.09
CA ALA A 198 13.07 32.42 -8.54
C ALA A 198 13.06 33.95 -8.52
N GLY A 199 13.51 34.57 -7.42
CA GLY A 199 13.57 36.03 -7.29
C GLY A 199 14.49 36.69 -8.32
N HIS A 200 15.58 36.03 -8.71
CA HIS A 200 16.49 36.53 -9.75
C HIS A 200 15.90 36.39 -11.17
N TYR A 201 15.18 35.30 -11.47
CA TYR A 201 14.45 35.19 -12.74
C TYR A 201 13.32 36.23 -12.84
N GLU A 202 12.56 36.44 -11.76
CA GLU A 202 11.54 37.49 -11.71
C GLU A 202 12.15 38.89 -11.93
N ARG A 203 13.35 39.15 -11.39
CA ARG A 203 14.09 40.39 -11.67
C ARG A 203 14.46 40.51 -13.14
N ALA A 204 14.96 39.43 -13.76
CA ALA A 204 15.26 39.42 -15.19
C ALA A 204 13.99 39.72 -16.02
N LEU A 205 12.84 39.16 -15.65
CA LEU A 205 11.56 39.39 -16.31
C LEU A 205 10.99 40.80 -16.08
N ARG A 206 11.27 41.44 -14.94
CA ARG A 206 10.95 42.87 -14.73
C ARG A 206 11.76 43.77 -15.66
N LEU A 207 13.02 43.42 -15.93
CA LEU A 207 13.90 44.17 -16.83
C LEU A 207 13.58 43.87 -18.31
N ASN A 208 13.21 42.63 -18.63
CA ASN A 208 12.80 42.21 -19.97
C ASN A 208 11.62 41.21 -19.90
N PRO A 209 10.37 41.69 -20.03
CA PRO A 209 9.18 40.83 -19.98
C PRO A 209 9.03 39.82 -21.12
N ASN A 210 9.81 39.96 -22.20
CA ASN A 210 9.76 39.07 -23.37
C ASN A 210 10.93 38.07 -23.39
N TYR A 211 11.60 37.85 -22.25
CA TYR A 211 12.71 36.92 -22.15
C TYR A 211 12.21 35.47 -21.97
N ALA A 212 12.04 34.76 -23.09
CA ALA A 212 11.49 33.40 -23.12
C ALA A 212 12.27 32.40 -22.25
N GLU A 213 13.60 32.46 -22.25
CA GLU A 213 14.44 31.58 -21.43
C GLU A 213 14.26 31.83 -19.93
N ALA A 214 14.14 33.09 -19.49
CA ALA A 214 13.87 33.42 -18.09
C ALA A 214 12.48 32.96 -17.64
N HIS A 215 11.47 33.03 -18.51
CA HIS A 215 10.15 32.45 -18.25
C HIS A 215 10.23 30.92 -18.08
N ASN A 216 10.90 30.22 -19.00
CA ASN A 216 11.08 28.77 -18.87
C ASN A 216 11.85 28.39 -17.59
N ASN A 217 12.92 29.12 -17.28
CA ASN A 217 13.75 28.87 -16.11
C ASN A 217 13.01 29.11 -14.78
N LEU A 218 12.22 30.19 -14.71
CA LEU A 218 11.34 30.46 -13.57
C LEU A 218 10.30 29.35 -13.40
N GLY A 219 9.68 28.90 -14.50
CA GLY A 219 8.75 27.78 -14.47
C GLY A 219 9.37 26.52 -13.85
N THR A 220 10.58 26.15 -14.28
CA THR A 220 11.29 25.00 -13.69
C THR A 220 11.59 25.16 -12.20
N ALA A 221 11.97 26.35 -11.75
CA ALA A 221 12.20 26.62 -10.33
C ALA A 221 10.89 26.51 -9.52
N LEU A 222 9.78 27.01 -10.07
CA LEU A 222 8.46 26.96 -9.44
C LEU A 222 7.92 25.52 -9.31
N VAL A 223 8.16 24.65 -10.30
CA VAL A 223 7.84 23.21 -10.17
C VAL A 223 8.55 22.61 -8.96
N LYS A 224 9.85 22.89 -8.78
CA LYS A 224 10.63 22.39 -7.62
C LYS A 224 10.15 22.97 -6.29
N LEU A 225 9.53 24.15 -6.30
CA LEU A 225 8.89 24.78 -5.14
C LEU A 225 7.45 24.31 -4.91
N GLY A 226 6.90 23.42 -5.76
CA GLY A 226 5.52 22.95 -5.68
C GLY A 226 4.46 23.94 -6.18
N ARG A 227 4.87 25.04 -6.82
CA ARG A 227 4.00 26.11 -7.35
C ARG A 227 3.62 25.83 -8.81
N PHE A 228 2.86 24.77 -9.03
CA PHE A 228 2.64 24.19 -10.37
C PHE A 228 1.84 25.09 -11.32
N ASP A 229 0.78 25.76 -10.86
CA ASP A 229 -0.05 26.62 -11.72
C ASP A 229 0.75 27.80 -12.28
N GLU A 230 1.57 28.42 -11.42
CA GLU A 230 2.46 29.52 -11.83
C GLU A 230 3.56 29.03 -12.77
N ALA A 231 4.09 27.83 -12.54
CA ALA A 231 5.05 27.22 -13.43
C ALA A 231 4.48 27.00 -14.84
N ILE A 232 3.26 26.46 -14.93
CA ILE A 232 2.55 26.23 -16.20
C ILE A 232 2.36 27.56 -16.95
N ALA A 233 1.90 28.61 -16.26
CA ALA A 233 1.72 29.93 -16.87
C ALA A 233 3.02 30.50 -17.46
N HIS A 234 4.15 30.35 -16.74
CA HIS A 234 5.44 30.79 -17.24
C HIS A 234 5.97 29.95 -18.41
N HIS A 235 5.79 28.63 -18.39
CA HIS A 235 6.14 27.79 -19.54
C HIS A 235 5.30 28.13 -20.77
N GLN A 236 3.99 28.34 -20.61
CA GLN A 236 3.11 28.80 -21.70
C GLN A 236 3.57 30.15 -22.25
N ARG A 237 3.91 31.11 -21.38
CA ARG A 237 4.44 32.40 -21.82
C ARG A 237 5.76 32.27 -22.60
N ALA A 238 6.66 31.38 -22.18
CA ALA A 238 7.88 31.09 -22.93
C ALA A 238 7.57 30.53 -24.33
N LEU A 239 6.53 29.70 -24.46
CA LEU A 239 6.09 29.12 -25.74
C LEU A 239 5.33 30.11 -26.63
N GLU A 240 4.60 31.06 -26.06
CA GLU A 240 4.02 32.19 -26.82
C GLU A 240 5.12 33.04 -27.46
N LEU A 241 6.19 33.31 -26.72
CA LEU A 241 7.34 34.08 -27.19
C LEU A 241 8.20 33.28 -28.17
N LYS A 242 8.33 31.97 -27.96
CA LYS A 242 9.17 31.06 -28.75
C LYS A 242 8.46 29.72 -28.98
N PRO A 243 7.59 29.59 -30.00
CA PRO A 243 6.80 28.37 -30.23
C PRO A 243 7.63 27.11 -30.53
N ARG A 244 8.83 27.26 -31.09
CA ARG A 244 9.78 26.17 -31.40
C ARG A 244 10.80 25.95 -30.28
N PHE A 245 10.35 25.95 -29.02
CA PHE A 245 11.20 25.74 -27.84
C PHE A 245 10.96 24.36 -27.23
N ALA A 246 11.65 23.34 -27.73
CA ALA A 246 11.46 21.94 -27.31
C ALA A 246 11.62 21.74 -25.79
N ASP A 247 12.58 22.42 -25.15
CA ASP A 247 12.81 22.33 -23.70
C ASP A 247 11.64 22.91 -22.89
N ALA A 248 11.03 24.01 -23.35
CA ALA A 248 9.85 24.57 -22.70
C ALA A 248 8.61 23.67 -22.85
N TRP A 249 8.43 23.01 -23.99
CA TRP A 249 7.38 21.99 -24.17
C TRP A 249 7.58 20.79 -23.25
N ASN A 250 8.80 20.27 -23.15
CA ASN A 250 9.14 19.18 -22.21
C ASN A 250 8.93 19.60 -20.75
N ASN A 251 9.32 20.82 -20.37
CA ASN A 251 9.13 21.32 -19.01
C ASN A 251 7.66 21.59 -18.67
N LEU A 252 6.88 22.10 -19.63
CA LEU A 252 5.43 22.21 -19.49
C LEU A 252 4.79 20.85 -19.24
N ALA A 253 5.21 19.83 -20.00
CA ALA A 253 4.74 18.46 -19.83
C ALA A 253 5.09 17.89 -18.45
N ASN A 254 6.30 18.12 -17.96
CA ASN A 254 6.72 17.77 -16.60
C ASN A 254 5.83 18.46 -15.53
N ALA A 255 5.50 19.73 -15.73
CA ALA A 255 4.62 20.47 -14.82
C ALA A 255 3.19 19.88 -14.81
N TYR A 256 2.66 19.48 -15.97
CA TYR A 256 1.38 18.77 -16.05
C TYR A 256 1.40 17.41 -15.35
N LEU A 257 2.47 16.62 -15.51
CA LEU A 257 2.62 15.35 -14.77
C LEU A 257 2.64 15.58 -13.26
N ALA A 258 3.39 16.59 -12.78
CA ALA A 258 3.42 16.92 -11.36
C ALA A 258 2.02 17.32 -10.82
N GLN A 259 1.16 17.87 -11.67
CA GLN A 259 -0.24 18.19 -11.38
C GLN A 259 -1.22 17.01 -11.57
N ARG A 260 -0.74 15.80 -11.86
CA ARG A 260 -1.58 14.63 -12.20
C ARG A 260 -2.49 14.87 -13.41
N LYS A 261 -1.96 15.56 -14.42
CA LYS A 261 -2.60 15.82 -15.73
C LYS A 261 -1.85 15.10 -16.86
N PRO A 262 -1.89 13.75 -16.91
CA PRO A 262 -1.08 12.97 -17.85
C PRO A 262 -1.46 13.18 -19.32
N GLN A 263 -2.73 13.47 -19.64
CA GLN A 263 -3.16 13.68 -21.03
C GLN A 263 -2.54 14.96 -21.64
N GLU A 264 -2.52 16.05 -20.87
CA GLU A 264 -1.91 17.32 -21.25
C GLU A 264 -0.38 17.20 -21.34
N ALA A 265 0.22 16.38 -20.46
CA ALA A 265 1.64 16.07 -20.51
C ALA A 265 2.01 15.32 -21.81
N VAL A 266 1.28 14.26 -22.16
CA VAL A 266 1.47 13.51 -23.42
C VAL A 266 1.44 14.44 -24.63
N SER A 267 0.45 15.33 -24.69
CA SER A 267 0.31 16.31 -25.79
C SER A 267 1.54 17.23 -25.88
N SER A 268 2.01 17.73 -24.73
CA SER A 268 3.17 18.63 -24.65
C SER A 268 4.49 17.93 -24.98
N TYR A 269 4.69 16.68 -24.55
CA TYR A 269 5.86 15.88 -24.95
C TYR A 269 5.89 15.59 -26.44
N ARG A 270 4.74 15.27 -27.05
CA ARG A 270 4.65 15.05 -28.50
C ARG A 270 5.05 16.31 -29.28
N GLU A 271 4.70 17.51 -28.80
CA GLU A 271 5.20 18.76 -29.39
C GLU A 271 6.71 18.95 -29.21
N ALA A 272 7.26 18.65 -28.03
CA ALA A 272 8.71 18.69 -27.81
C ALA A 272 9.44 17.77 -28.80
N LEU A 273 8.93 16.55 -29.00
CA LEU A 273 9.50 15.54 -29.90
C LEU A 273 9.28 15.86 -31.39
N ARG A 274 8.19 16.54 -31.74
CA ARG A 274 7.98 17.07 -33.10
C ARG A 274 9.05 18.11 -33.47
N ILE A 275 9.48 18.92 -32.49
CA ILE A 275 10.53 19.94 -32.68
C ILE A 275 11.92 19.32 -32.63
N ARG A 276 12.15 18.37 -31.70
CA ARG A 276 13.43 17.68 -31.48
C ARG A 276 13.21 16.16 -31.36
N PRO A 277 13.22 15.40 -32.47
CA PRO A 277 12.95 13.96 -32.46
C PRO A 277 13.98 13.11 -31.71
N ASP A 278 15.21 13.59 -31.56
CA ASP A 278 16.33 12.94 -30.87
C ASP A 278 16.41 13.25 -29.37
N TYR A 279 15.29 13.70 -28.76
CA TYR A 279 15.22 14.06 -27.35
C TYR A 279 14.92 12.84 -26.46
N ALA A 280 15.96 12.07 -26.14
CA ALA A 280 15.84 10.82 -25.37
C ALA A 280 15.14 11.00 -24.00
N GLU A 281 15.40 12.10 -23.30
CA GLU A 281 14.78 12.41 -22.01
C GLU A 281 13.26 12.66 -22.17
N ALA A 282 12.84 13.40 -23.20
CA ALA A 282 11.42 13.63 -23.50
C ALA A 282 10.70 12.35 -23.94
N LEU A 283 11.38 11.44 -24.65
CA LEU A 283 10.84 10.11 -24.97
C LEU A 283 10.62 9.28 -23.70
N SER A 284 11.59 9.26 -22.77
CA SER A 284 11.42 8.53 -21.51
C SER A 284 10.29 9.12 -20.68
N ASN A 285 10.20 10.45 -20.58
CA ASN A 285 9.13 11.12 -19.84
C ASN A 285 7.74 10.94 -20.48
N LEU A 286 7.65 10.91 -21.82
CA LEU A 286 6.43 10.53 -22.53
C LEU A 286 6.03 9.10 -22.18
N GLY A 287 6.99 8.17 -22.14
CA GLY A 287 6.75 6.79 -21.70
C GLY A 287 6.16 6.71 -20.30
N ILE A 288 6.61 7.56 -19.37
CA ILE A 288 6.05 7.63 -18.00
C ILE A 288 4.60 8.09 -18.05
N ALA A 289 4.31 9.16 -18.79
CA ALA A 289 2.96 9.71 -18.92
C ALA A 289 1.98 8.70 -19.53
N LEU A 290 2.40 7.98 -20.56
CA LEU A 290 1.63 6.92 -21.21
C LEU A 290 1.40 5.72 -20.26
N ALA A 291 2.39 5.35 -19.46
CA ALA A 291 2.23 4.30 -18.46
C ALA A 291 1.22 4.68 -17.36
N GLU A 292 1.17 5.96 -16.92
CA GLU A 292 0.12 6.44 -16.00
C GLU A 292 -1.28 6.35 -16.61
N LEU A 293 -1.39 6.47 -17.94
CA LEU A 293 -2.62 6.27 -18.71
C LEU A 293 -2.91 4.80 -19.04
N THR A 294 -2.07 3.87 -18.57
CA THR A 294 -2.14 2.42 -18.89
C THR A 294 -1.95 2.09 -20.39
N GLU A 295 -1.40 3.02 -21.17
CA GLU A 295 -1.02 2.84 -22.58
C GLU A 295 0.37 2.17 -22.67
N PHE A 296 0.47 0.94 -22.15
CA PHE A 296 1.74 0.26 -21.91
C PHE A 296 2.55 -0.02 -23.17
N GLU A 297 1.92 -0.38 -24.28
CA GLU A 297 2.61 -0.68 -25.53
C GLU A 297 3.30 0.57 -26.12
N GLU A 298 2.62 1.72 -26.10
CA GLU A 298 3.20 3.00 -26.53
C GLU A 298 4.31 3.45 -25.58
N ALA A 299 4.12 3.26 -24.26
CA ALA A 299 5.16 3.55 -23.28
C ALA A 299 6.44 2.74 -23.54
N LEU A 300 6.31 1.42 -23.77
CA LEU A 300 7.43 0.55 -24.11
C LEU A 300 8.10 0.96 -25.43
N ALA A 301 7.35 1.44 -26.43
CA ALA A 301 7.91 1.94 -27.67
C ALA A 301 8.75 3.21 -27.43
N CYS A 302 8.27 4.14 -26.60
CA CYS A 302 9.00 5.35 -26.24
C CYS A 302 10.32 5.02 -25.50
N TYR A 303 10.29 4.09 -24.53
CA TYR A 303 11.51 3.68 -23.83
C TYR A 303 12.53 2.99 -24.76
N ARG A 304 12.07 2.16 -25.70
CA ARG A 304 12.96 1.53 -26.69
C ARG A 304 13.66 2.57 -27.56
N GLU A 305 12.93 3.61 -27.99
CA GLU A 305 13.52 4.68 -28.80
C GLU A 305 14.47 5.55 -27.98
N ALA A 306 14.11 5.88 -26.73
CA ALA A 306 15.02 6.57 -25.81
C ALA A 306 16.33 5.78 -25.61
N LEU A 307 16.24 4.47 -25.45
CA LEU A 307 17.39 3.57 -25.29
C LEU A 307 18.19 3.37 -26.60
N ARG A 308 17.56 3.53 -27.76
CA ARG A 308 18.26 3.53 -29.06
C ARG A 308 19.14 4.77 -29.19
N LEU A 309 18.66 5.93 -28.72
CA LEU A 309 19.39 7.20 -28.72
C LEU A 309 20.44 7.26 -27.60
N LYS A 310 20.12 6.73 -26.42
CA LYS A 310 20.95 6.72 -25.22
C LYS A 310 20.98 5.32 -24.58
N PRO A 311 21.89 4.42 -24.99
CA PRO A 311 21.96 3.05 -24.46
C PRO A 311 22.37 2.94 -22.99
N ASP A 312 23.00 3.97 -22.44
CA ASP A 312 23.46 4.10 -21.05
C ASP A 312 22.46 4.90 -20.19
N TYR A 313 21.18 4.58 -20.32
CA TYR A 313 20.09 5.29 -19.63
C TYR A 313 19.39 4.41 -18.59
N PRO A 314 19.90 4.32 -17.35
CA PRO A 314 19.38 3.41 -16.32
C PRO A 314 17.92 3.70 -15.95
N GLU A 315 17.49 4.96 -15.93
CA GLU A 315 16.10 5.35 -15.63
C GLU A 315 15.11 4.76 -16.65
N ALA A 316 15.45 4.78 -17.94
CA ALA A 316 14.60 4.20 -18.99
C ALA A 316 14.50 2.67 -18.86
N TYR A 317 15.58 1.99 -18.45
CA TYR A 317 15.54 0.56 -18.16
C TYR A 317 14.66 0.25 -16.93
N THR A 318 14.80 1.01 -15.84
CA THR A 318 13.95 0.85 -14.65
C THR A 318 12.48 1.09 -14.99
N ASN A 319 12.16 2.15 -15.73
CA ASN A 319 10.79 2.45 -16.13
C ASN A 319 10.19 1.38 -17.05
N MET A 320 10.98 0.83 -17.97
CA MET A 320 10.58 -0.30 -18.81
C MET A 320 10.31 -1.56 -17.96
N GLY A 321 11.15 -1.81 -16.95
CA GLY A 321 10.94 -2.87 -15.97
C GLY A 321 9.63 -2.72 -15.19
N ASN A 322 9.30 -1.50 -14.75
CA ASN A 322 8.05 -1.19 -14.06
C ASN A 322 6.83 -1.53 -14.94
N VAL A 323 6.87 -1.17 -16.23
CA VAL A 323 5.78 -1.49 -17.17
C VAL A 323 5.64 -3.02 -17.36
N PHE A 324 6.74 -3.75 -17.49
CA PHE A 324 6.67 -5.22 -17.57
C PHE A 324 6.11 -5.85 -16.29
N GLN A 325 6.44 -5.29 -15.13
CA GLN A 325 5.90 -5.74 -13.85
C GLN A 325 4.38 -5.52 -13.76
N GLU A 326 3.87 -4.39 -14.23
CA GLU A 326 2.41 -4.13 -14.33
C GLU A 326 1.72 -5.09 -15.31
N LEU A 327 2.40 -5.48 -16.40
CA LEU A 327 1.95 -6.51 -17.33
C LEU A 327 2.07 -7.95 -16.79
N GLY A 328 2.63 -8.14 -15.58
CA GLY A 328 2.87 -9.46 -14.99
C GLY A 328 4.02 -10.25 -15.63
N ARG A 329 4.82 -9.60 -16.47
CA ARG A 329 5.98 -10.15 -17.20
C ARG A 329 7.25 -10.01 -16.35
N LEU A 330 7.31 -10.81 -15.28
CA LEU A 330 8.32 -10.66 -14.23
C LEU A 330 9.74 -10.94 -14.72
N ASP A 331 9.94 -11.91 -15.61
CA ASP A 331 11.27 -12.24 -16.13
C ASP A 331 11.86 -11.07 -16.93
N GLU A 332 11.06 -10.43 -17.79
CA GLU A 332 11.47 -9.23 -18.50
C GLU A 332 11.72 -8.05 -17.54
N ALA A 333 10.86 -7.86 -16.54
CA ALA A 333 11.04 -6.80 -15.55
C ALA A 333 12.41 -6.95 -14.83
N LEU A 334 12.72 -8.15 -14.33
CA LEU A 334 13.99 -8.45 -13.66
C LEU A 334 15.19 -8.22 -14.58
N ALA A 335 15.14 -8.66 -15.84
CA ALA A 335 16.21 -8.44 -16.80
C ALA A 335 16.51 -6.95 -17.04
N HIS A 336 15.46 -6.11 -17.08
CA HIS A 336 15.61 -4.67 -17.25
C HIS A 336 16.15 -3.98 -15.99
N TYR A 337 15.67 -4.34 -14.79
CA TYR A 337 16.25 -3.83 -13.54
C TYR A 337 17.72 -4.22 -13.39
N GLU A 338 18.09 -5.44 -13.75
CA GLU A 338 19.50 -5.86 -13.73
C GLU A 338 20.36 -5.08 -14.72
N LYS A 339 19.83 -4.70 -15.88
CA LYS A 339 20.53 -3.84 -16.82
C LYS A 339 20.71 -2.43 -16.26
N ALA A 340 19.69 -1.86 -15.62
CA ALA A 340 19.79 -0.58 -14.94
C ALA A 340 20.85 -0.60 -13.84
N LEU A 341 20.85 -1.63 -12.99
CA LEU A 341 21.80 -1.81 -11.89
C LEU A 341 23.24 -2.08 -12.35
N ARG A 342 23.44 -2.67 -13.53
CA ARG A 342 24.78 -2.77 -14.14
C ARG A 342 25.33 -1.42 -14.59
N LEU A 343 24.47 -0.51 -15.03
CA LEU A 343 24.86 0.85 -15.44
C LEU A 343 25.04 1.77 -14.24
N LYS A 344 24.17 1.63 -13.22
CA LYS A 344 24.16 2.42 -12.00
C LYS A 344 23.94 1.52 -10.77
N PRO A 345 25.02 0.97 -10.18
CA PRO A 345 24.92 0.06 -9.03
C PRO A 345 24.35 0.71 -7.75
N ASP A 346 24.50 2.02 -7.62
CA ASP A 346 24.02 2.87 -6.52
C ASP A 346 22.61 3.45 -6.79
N TYR A 347 21.76 2.71 -7.51
CA TYR A 347 20.39 3.12 -7.81
C TYR A 347 19.37 2.47 -6.86
N ALA A 348 19.05 3.16 -5.75
CA ALA A 348 18.17 2.64 -4.70
C ALA A 348 16.80 2.19 -5.21
N GLU A 349 16.18 2.98 -6.10
CA GLU A 349 14.88 2.71 -6.70
C GLU A 349 14.90 1.44 -7.56
N ALA A 350 15.97 1.18 -8.30
CA ALA A 350 16.09 -0.03 -9.11
C ALA A 350 16.28 -1.29 -8.25
N HIS A 351 16.99 -1.19 -7.11
CA HIS A 351 17.09 -2.27 -6.14
C HIS A 351 15.74 -2.59 -5.50
N ASP A 352 14.98 -1.56 -5.12
CA ASP A 352 13.63 -1.71 -4.57
C ASP A 352 12.66 -2.34 -5.59
N ASN A 353 12.60 -1.82 -6.82
CA ASN A 353 11.70 -2.34 -7.86
C ASN A 353 12.04 -3.79 -8.22
N ARG A 354 13.34 -4.13 -8.31
CA ARG A 354 13.78 -5.51 -8.47
C ARG A 354 13.31 -6.37 -7.29
N ALA A 355 13.52 -5.91 -6.05
CA ALA A 355 13.13 -6.67 -4.87
C ALA A 355 11.61 -6.95 -4.83
N GLN A 356 10.79 -5.98 -5.22
CA GLN A 356 9.35 -6.16 -5.37
C GLN A 356 9.00 -7.20 -6.44
N ALA A 357 9.68 -7.19 -7.59
CA ALA A 357 9.49 -8.20 -8.64
C ALA A 357 9.93 -9.61 -8.20
N GLU A 358 11.07 -9.74 -7.52
CA GLU A 358 11.55 -10.99 -6.92
C GLU A 358 10.54 -11.53 -5.90
N MET A 359 9.99 -10.65 -5.05
CA MET A 359 8.95 -11.01 -4.08
C MET A 359 7.69 -11.51 -4.79
N ALA A 360 7.25 -10.83 -5.85
CA ALA A 360 6.09 -11.25 -6.65
C ALA A 360 6.31 -12.60 -7.36
N GLY A 361 7.56 -12.91 -7.72
CA GLY A 361 7.97 -14.21 -8.27
C GLY A 361 8.21 -15.29 -7.20
N GLY A 362 8.14 -14.95 -5.91
CA GLY A 362 8.35 -15.88 -4.79
C GLY A 362 9.81 -16.06 -4.38
N ASN A 363 10.76 -15.36 -5.01
CA ASN A 363 12.17 -15.35 -4.60
C ASN A 363 12.40 -14.43 -3.40
N LEU A 364 11.99 -14.87 -2.21
CA LEU A 364 12.05 -14.05 -1.00
C LEU A 364 13.49 -13.73 -0.56
N ALA A 365 14.46 -14.58 -0.90
CA ALA A 365 15.87 -14.32 -0.62
C ALA A 365 16.41 -13.17 -1.47
N GLY A 366 16.10 -13.17 -2.78
CA GLY A 366 16.43 -12.08 -3.69
C GLY A 366 15.73 -10.78 -3.29
N ALA A 367 14.44 -10.84 -2.94
CA ALA A 367 13.68 -9.69 -2.46
C ALA A 367 14.34 -9.05 -1.23
N ARG A 368 14.66 -9.84 -0.20
CA ARG A 368 15.33 -9.35 1.01
C ARG A 368 16.66 -8.67 0.69
N ALA A 369 17.51 -9.30 -0.12
CA ALA A 369 18.81 -8.74 -0.49
C ALA A 369 18.67 -7.42 -1.27
N GLY A 370 17.68 -7.32 -2.14
CA GLY A 370 17.38 -6.09 -2.90
C GLY A 370 16.91 -4.96 -1.98
N PHE A 371 15.94 -5.19 -1.08
CA PHE A 371 15.52 -4.18 -0.11
C PHE A 371 16.66 -3.75 0.82
N GLU A 372 17.48 -4.67 1.31
CA GLU A 372 18.67 -4.33 2.10
C GLU A 372 19.66 -3.47 1.32
N SER A 373 19.79 -3.68 0.00
CA SER A 373 20.65 -2.86 -0.86
C SER A 373 20.06 -1.45 -1.06
N ALA A 374 18.75 -1.34 -1.31
CA ALA A 374 18.07 -0.05 -1.39
C ALA A 374 18.22 0.75 -0.09
N LEU A 375 18.04 0.11 1.07
CA LEU A 375 18.15 0.74 2.39
C LEU A 375 19.58 1.13 2.79
N ARG A 376 20.60 0.43 2.28
CA ARG A 376 22.00 0.88 2.44
C ARG A 376 22.29 2.18 1.69
N LEU A 377 21.66 2.38 0.54
CA LEU A 377 21.83 3.57 -0.29
C LEU A 377 20.95 4.73 0.22
N LYS A 378 19.74 4.41 0.67
CA LYS A 378 18.75 5.36 1.17
C LYS A 378 18.09 4.83 2.43
N ALA A 379 18.65 5.18 3.58
CA ALA A 379 18.23 4.65 4.88
C ALA A 379 16.84 5.11 5.34
N ASP A 380 16.26 6.14 4.71
CA ASP A 380 14.91 6.64 4.98
C ASP A 380 13.88 6.23 3.91
N TYR A 381 14.21 5.26 3.05
CA TYR A 381 13.33 4.80 1.97
C TYR A 381 12.16 3.97 2.50
N ALA A 382 11.05 4.66 2.83
CA ALA A 382 9.90 4.07 3.49
C ALA A 382 9.28 2.89 2.71
N GLU A 383 9.19 2.99 1.38
CA GLU A 383 8.65 1.95 0.51
C GLU A 383 9.50 0.66 0.58
N ALA A 384 10.83 0.79 0.61
CA ALA A 384 11.74 -0.35 0.75
C ALA A 384 11.66 -0.99 2.15
N HIS A 385 11.49 -0.19 3.20
CA HIS A 385 11.22 -0.69 4.55
C HIS A 385 9.91 -1.50 4.58
N LEU A 386 8.85 -0.99 3.94
CA LEU A 386 7.56 -1.67 3.88
C LEU A 386 7.63 -2.98 3.06
N GLY A 387 8.33 -2.97 1.92
CA GLY A 387 8.59 -4.18 1.12
C GLY A 387 9.38 -5.23 1.89
N ARG A 388 10.40 -4.80 2.65
CA ARG A 388 11.17 -5.67 3.55
C ARG A 388 10.28 -6.22 4.66
N ALA A 389 9.41 -5.41 5.26
CA ALA A 389 8.46 -5.84 6.28
C ALA A 389 7.59 -6.99 5.78
N PHE A 390 6.97 -6.86 4.60
CA PHE A 390 6.16 -7.92 4.01
C PHE A 390 6.96 -9.18 3.71
N THR A 391 8.19 -9.04 3.23
CA THR A 391 9.07 -10.19 2.97
C THR A 391 9.37 -10.95 4.26
N LEU A 392 9.74 -10.25 5.34
CA LEU A 392 10.04 -10.84 6.64
C LEU A 392 8.80 -11.49 7.27
N LEU A 393 7.66 -10.79 7.26
CA LEU A 393 6.39 -11.33 7.75
C LEU A 393 5.98 -12.60 6.97
N LEU A 394 6.14 -12.61 5.64
CA LEU A 394 5.82 -13.76 4.80
C LEU A 394 6.73 -14.97 5.08
N GLN A 395 7.98 -14.71 5.48
CA GLN A 395 8.93 -15.74 5.94
C GLN A 395 8.65 -16.22 7.38
N GLY A 396 7.77 -15.54 8.12
CA GLY A 396 7.48 -15.83 9.53
C GLY A 396 8.42 -15.16 10.53
N ASP A 397 9.32 -14.29 10.07
CA ASP A 397 10.15 -13.43 10.92
C ASP A 397 9.33 -12.22 11.39
N PHE A 398 8.44 -12.48 12.35
CA PHE A 398 7.48 -11.49 12.82
C PHE A 398 8.13 -10.36 13.61
N GLU A 399 9.14 -10.65 14.42
CA GLU A 399 9.80 -9.63 15.24
C GLU A 399 10.41 -8.52 14.36
N ALA A 400 11.25 -8.90 13.40
CA ALA A 400 11.84 -7.94 12.47
C ALA A 400 10.79 -7.38 11.51
N GLY A 401 9.87 -8.21 11.02
CA GLY A 401 8.81 -7.79 10.10
C GLY A 401 7.92 -6.70 10.67
N TRP A 402 7.51 -6.82 11.94
CA TRP A 402 6.68 -5.80 12.60
C TRP A 402 7.44 -4.51 12.89
N ALA A 403 8.74 -4.58 13.19
CA ALA A 403 9.56 -3.39 13.36
C ALA A 403 9.67 -2.58 12.06
N GLU A 404 9.92 -3.27 10.94
CA GLU A 404 9.96 -2.66 9.61
C GLU A 404 8.59 -2.12 9.17
N TYR A 405 7.49 -2.79 9.57
CA TYR A 405 6.14 -2.41 9.20
C TYR A 405 5.70 -1.03 9.71
N GLU A 406 6.35 -0.50 10.75
CA GLU A 406 6.06 0.84 11.29
C GLU A 406 6.44 1.96 10.31
N TRP A 407 7.32 1.69 9.34
CA TRP A 407 7.66 2.64 8.29
C TRP A 407 6.50 2.96 7.34
N ARG A 408 5.40 2.20 7.38
CA ARG A 408 4.18 2.49 6.62
C ARG A 408 3.69 3.92 6.81
N TRP A 409 3.88 4.52 7.99
CA TRP A 409 3.47 5.89 8.28
C TRP A 409 4.27 6.97 7.53
N LYS A 410 5.38 6.59 6.89
CA LYS A 410 6.17 7.46 6.01
C LYS A 410 5.88 7.22 4.52
N CYS A 411 5.14 6.16 4.18
CA CYS A 411 4.69 5.89 2.82
C CYS A 411 3.48 6.77 2.47
N LYS A 412 3.37 7.17 1.20
CA LYS A 412 2.32 8.10 0.74
C LYS A 412 0.92 7.52 0.80
N GLU A 413 0.80 6.19 0.77
CA GLU A 413 -0.45 5.44 0.79
C GLU A 413 -1.13 5.43 2.16
N PHE A 414 -0.39 5.76 3.23
CA PHE A 414 -0.90 5.77 4.59
C PHE A 414 -0.89 7.18 5.14
N THR A 415 -2.05 7.63 5.62
CA THR A 415 -2.16 8.90 6.33
C THR A 415 -1.95 8.64 7.82
N PRO A 416 -0.91 9.22 8.45
CA PRO A 416 -0.76 9.14 9.90
C PRO A 416 -1.93 9.78 10.64
N PHE A 417 -2.20 9.28 11.83
CA PHE A 417 -3.23 9.83 12.70
C PHE A 417 -2.67 11.06 13.43
N ALA A 418 -3.36 12.19 13.31
CA ALA A 418 -2.98 13.45 13.91
C ALA A 418 -3.67 13.65 15.27
N PHE A 419 -3.25 12.88 16.28
CA PHE A 419 -3.70 13.06 17.66
C PHE A 419 -2.64 13.80 18.49
N GLN A 420 -3.08 14.58 19.48
CA GLN A 420 -2.17 15.24 20.43
C GLN A 420 -1.72 14.29 21.55
N GLN A 421 -2.55 13.30 21.85
CA GLN A 421 -2.26 12.24 22.81
C GLN A 421 -1.09 11.39 22.34
N PRO A 422 -0.26 10.85 23.24
CA PRO A 422 0.86 9.98 22.87
C PRO A 422 0.40 8.61 22.35
N VAL A 423 1.21 8.04 21.45
CA VAL A 423 1.09 6.64 21.03
C VAL A 423 1.38 5.73 22.23
N TRP A 424 0.56 4.72 22.44
CA TRP A 424 0.75 3.72 23.48
C TRP A 424 1.94 2.81 23.15
N ASP A 425 2.81 2.62 24.14
CA ASP A 425 4.07 1.88 24.04
C ASP A 425 3.96 0.42 24.50
N GLY A 426 2.76 -0.05 24.84
CA GLY A 426 2.53 -1.39 25.39
C GLY A 426 2.68 -1.48 26.92
N SER A 427 2.94 -0.37 27.62
CA SER A 427 2.99 -0.32 29.09
C SER A 427 1.61 -0.58 29.74
N PRO A 428 1.55 -0.96 31.03
CA PRO A 428 0.28 -1.02 31.76
C PRO A 428 -0.53 0.29 31.63
N LEU A 429 -1.84 0.16 31.43
CA LEU A 429 -2.72 1.32 31.26
C LEU A 429 -3.04 2.00 32.60
N ALA A 430 -3.08 1.24 33.70
CA ALA A 430 -3.31 1.78 35.05
C ALA A 430 -4.54 2.70 35.16
N GLY A 431 -5.65 2.27 34.57
CA GLY A 431 -6.92 3.01 34.54
C GLY A 431 -7.06 4.01 33.38
N ARG A 432 -5.99 4.28 32.62
CA ARG A 432 -6.04 5.15 31.43
C ARG A 432 -6.99 4.62 30.36
N THR A 433 -7.55 5.53 29.58
CA THR A 433 -8.38 5.28 28.40
C THR A 433 -7.50 5.22 27.15
N ILE A 434 -7.53 4.09 26.44
CA ILE A 434 -6.85 3.91 25.16
C ILE A 434 -7.83 3.94 24.00
N LEU A 435 -7.48 4.65 22.94
CA LEU A 435 -8.13 4.56 21.64
C LEU A 435 -7.35 3.58 20.73
N LEU A 436 -7.97 2.44 20.41
CA LEU A 436 -7.53 1.62 19.29
C LEU A 436 -8.19 2.13 18.01
N HIS A 437 -7.40 2.32 16.96
CA HIS A 437 -7.96 2.75 15.68
C HIS A 437 -7.66 1.71 14.59
N ALA A 438 -8.66 1.41 13.78
CA ALA A 438 -8.41 0.73 12.52
C ALA A 438 -7.75 1.69 11.51
N GLU A 439 -7.00 1.15 10.54
CA GLU A 439 -6.24 1.97 9.58
C GLU A 439 -6.33 1.47 8.12
N GLN A 440 -6.77 0.23 7.90
CA GLN A 440 -6.79 -0.41 6.57
C GLN A 440 -8.17 -0.98 6.22
N GLY A 441 -8.23 -2.12 5.54
CA GLY A 441 -9.45 -2.73 5.04
C GLY A 441 -10.26 -3.40 6.15
N LEU A 442 -11.47 -3.84 5.79
CA LEU A 442 -12.38 -4.50 6.72
C LEU A 442 -11.79 -5.83 7.26
N GLY A 443 -11.07 -6.57 6.41
CA GLY A 443 -10.39 -7.81 6.79
C GLY A 443 -9.31 -7.59 7.85
N ASP A 444 -8.57 -6.47 7.75
CA ASP A 444 -7.54 -6.13 8.71
C ASP A 444 -8.14 -5.81 10.08
N THR A 445 -9.22 -5.02 10.12
CA THR A 445 -9.95 -4.77 11.36
C THR A 445 -10.48 -6.08 11.95
N LEU A 446 -11.14 -6.92 11.15
CA LEU A 446 -11.66 -8.23 11.59
C LEU A 446 -10.56 -9.14 12.14
N GLN A 447 -9.35 -9.08 11.59
CA GLN A 447 -8.25 -9.89 12.08
C GLN A 447 -7.66 -9.30 13.36
N PHE A 448 -7.27 -8.03 13.37
CA PHE A 448 -6.46 -7.44 14.44
C PHE A 448 -7.26 -6.99 15.66
N ILE A 449 -8.58 -6.87 15.56
CA ILE A 449 -9.42 -6.57 16.72
C ILE A 449 -9.30 -7.59 17.86
N ARG A 450 -8.84 -8.82 17.57
CA ARG A 450 -8.53 -9.85 18.55
C ARG A 450 -7.57 -9.40 19.66
N TYR A 451 -6.73 -8.40 19.40
CA TYR A 451 -5.80 -7.87 20.40
C TYR A 451 -6.51 -6.99 21.44
N ALA A 452 -7.76 -6.54 21.22
CA ALA A 452 -8.49 -5.71 22.16
C ALA A 452 -8.61 -6.36 23.55
N ALA A 453 -8.82 -7.68 23.62
CA ALA A 453 -8.82 -8.43 24.87
C ALA A 453 -7.48 -8.30 25.63
N LEU A 454 -6.36 -8.47 24.92
CA LEU A 454 -5.02 -8.37 25.49
C LEU A 454 -4.69 -6.94 25.92
N VAL A 455 -5.22 -5.93 25.22
CA VAL A 455 -5.12 -4.52 25.62
C VAL A 455 -5.93 -4.27 26.89
N LYS A 456 -7.15 -4.82 26.98
CA LYS A 456 -8.01 -4.71 28.16
C LYS A 456 -7.35 -5.30 29.40
N GLU A 457 -6.63 -6.41 29.26
CA GLU A 457 -5.85 -7.05 30.32
C GLU A 457 -4.73 -6.14 30.88
N ARG A 458 -4.35 -5.07 30.17
CA ARG A 458 -3.40 -4.05 30.69
C ARG A 458 -4.05 -3.06 31.67
N GLY A 459 -5.33 -3.25 32.01
CA GLY A 459 -5.99 -2.59 33.14
C GLY A 459 -6.50 -1.18 32.85
N GLY A 460 -7.06 -0.93 31.66
CA GLY A 460 -7.60 0.37 31.24
C GLY A 460 -8.98 0.30 30.61
N ARG A 461 -9.47 1.44 30.13
CA ARG A 461 -10.68 1.54 29.30
C ARG A 461 -10.31 1.52 27.82
N VAL A 462 -10.93 0.66 27.02
CA VAL A 462 -10.60 0.43 25.61
C VAL A 462 -11.73 0.97 24.72
N LEU A 463 -11.43 2.03 23.99
CA LEU A 463 -12.27 2.56 22.92
C LEU A 463 -11.75 2.02 21.58
N VAL A 464 -12.64 1.68 20.65
CA VAL A 464 -12.25 1.25 19.31
C VAL A 464 -12.92 2.13 18.26
N ALA A 465 -12.13 2.89 17.52
CA ALA A 465 -12.58 3.57 16.31
C ALA A 465 -12.47 2.62 15.11
N CYS A 466 -13.58 2.32 14.43
CA CYS A 466 -13.57 1.46 13.24
C CYS A 466 -14.59 1.87 12.17
N GLN A 467 -14.49 1.21 11.01
CA GLN A 467 -15.38 1.41 9.88
C GLN A 467 -16.83 1.03 10.26
N LYS A 468 -17.78 1.91 9.93
CA LYS A 468 -19.23 1.73 10.21
C LYS A 468 -19.80 0.34 9.87
N PRO A 469 -19.48 -0.27 8.71
CA PRO A 469 -20.01 -1.58 8.35
C PRO A 469 -19.65 -2.71 9.32
N LEU A 470 -18.59 -2.57 10.12
CA LEU A 470 -18.18 -3.63 11.05
C LEU A 470 -18.78 -3.48 12.46
N LEU A 471 -19.35 -2.32 12.79
CA LEU A 471 -19.86 -2.07 14.14
C LEU A 471 -20.92 -3.08 14.61
N PRO A 472 -21.90 -3.51 13.78
CA PRO A 472 -22.90 -4.47 14.24
C PRO A 472 -22.28 -5.83 14.62
N ILE A 473 -21.44 -6.38 13.74
CA ILE A 473 -20.86 -7.73 13.92
C ILE A 473 -19.76 -7.76 14.98
N LEU A 474 -19.08 -6.63 15.23
CA LEU A 474 -18.02 -6.52 16.23
C LEU A 474 -18.54 -6.20 17.64
N LYS A 475 -19.82 -5.87 17.82
CA LYS A 475 -20.38 -5.43 19.12
C LYS A 475 -20.06 -6.37 20.29
N GLY A 476 -20.03 -7.68 20.03
CA GLY A 476 -19.71 -8.73 21.02
C GLY A 476 -18.23 -9.06 21.17
N CYS A 477 -17.32 -8.31 20.54
CA CYS A 477 -15.88 -8.60 20.61
C CYS A 477 -15.33 -8.37 22.03
N PRO A 478 -14.62 -9.34 22.63
CA PRO A 478 -14.08 -9.20 23.98
C PRO A 478 -13.06 -8.06 24.10
N GLY A 479 -13.06 -7.38 25.25
CA GLY A 479 -12.06 -6.36 25.58
C GLY A 479 -12.33 -4.96 25.04
N VAL A 480 -13.50 -4.71 24.47
CA VAL A 480 -13.91 -3.38 23.99
C VAL A 480 -14.98 -2.80 24.90
N ASP A 481 -14.71 -1.64 25.50
CA ASP A 481 -15.68 -0.95 26.36
C ASP A 481 -16.61 -0.02 25.55
N GLN A 482 -16.11 0.53 24.44
CA GLN A 482 -16.90 1.43 23.60
C GLN A 482 -16.45 1.40 22.15
N TRP A 483 -17.43 1.34 21.24
CA TRP A 483 -17.23 1.46 19.81
C TRP A 483 -17.47 2.90 19.33
N VAL A 484 -16.63 3.37 18.41
CA VAL A 484 -16.72 4.71 17.84
C VAL A 484 -16.68 4.60 16.30
N PRO A 485 -17.74 5.03 15.59
CA PRO A 485 -17.68 5.16 14.13
C PRO A 485 -16.62 6.19 13.71
N TYR A 486 -15.92 5.95 12.61
CA TYR A 486 -14.88 6.89 12.10
C TYR A 486 -15.32 8.34 11.89
N ASP A 487 -16.58 8.57 11.53
CA ASP A 487 -17.13 9.90 11.30
C ASP A 487 -17.84 10.50 12.51
N ALA A 488 -17.78 9.80 13.65
CA ALA A 488 -18.26 10.32 14.92
C ALA A 488 -17.17 11.13 15.63
N ARG A 489 -17.60 12.06 16.49
CA ARG A 489 -16.69 12.73 17.41
C ARG A 489 -16.08 11.69 18.36
N LEU A 490 -14.75 11.66 18.43
CA LEU A 490 -14.03 10.80 19.36
C LEU A 490 -14.30 11.25 20.81
N PRO A 491 -14.59 10.32 21.74
CA PRO A 491 -14.54 10.60 23.17
C PRO A 491 -13.12 10.96 23.61
N ASP A 492 -12.97 11.52 24.82
CA ASP A 492 -11.65 11.76 25.39
C ASP A 492 -10.91 10.44 25.66
N PHE A 493 -9.61 10.43 25.35
CA PHE A 493 -8.69 9.31 25.59
C PHE A 493 -7.32 9.85 25.99
N ASP A 494 -6.52 9.01 26.65
CA ASP A 494 -5.20 9.37 27.19
C ASP A 494 -4.05 8.94 26.27
N VAL A 495 -4.20 7.79 25.61
CA VAL A 495 -3.21 7.19 24.70
C VAL A 495 -3.92 6.54 23.51
N TYR A 496 -3.22 6.30 22.40
CA TYR A 496 -3.80 5.60 21.26
C TYR A 496 -2.86 4.58 20.62
N ALA A 497 -3.39 3.59 19.91
CA ALA A 497 -2.61 2.64 19.12
C ALA A 497 -3.31 2.24 17.81
N PRO A 498 -2.58 2.18 16.69
CA PRO A 498 -3.04 1.52 15.47
C PRO A 498 -3.23 0.02 15.70
N LEU A 499 -4.32 -0.55 15.18
CA LEU A 499 -4.61 -1.99 15.31
C LEU A 499 -3.44 -2.85 14.79
N LEU A 500 -2.80 -2.46 13.69
CA LEU A 500 -1.70 -3.24 13.11
C LEU A 500 -0.33 -2.95 13.74
N SER A 501 -0.25 -2.01 14.70
CA SER A 501 0.93 -1.88 15.58
C SER A 501 0.85 -2.80 16.80
N LEU A 502 -0.35 -3.32 17.16
CA LEU A 502 -0.52 -4.18 18.34
C LEU A 502 0.34 -5.46 18.29
N PRO A 503 0.50 -6.17 17.16
CA PRO A 503 1.37 -7.34 17.12
C PRO A 503 2.81 -7.05 17.58
N ARG A 504 3.36 -5.88 17.20
CA ARG A 504 4.66 -5.40 17.63
C ARG A 504 4.69 -5.14 19.14
N LEU A 505 3.71 -4.39 19.65
CA LEU A 505 3.61 -4.01 21.07
C LEU A 505 3.46 -5.21 22.00
N PHE A 506 2.88 -6.31 21.52
CA PHE A 506 2.76 -7.58 22.25
C PHE A 506 3.88 -8.59 21.96
N GLY A 507 4.89 -8.23 21.14
CA GLY A 507 5.97 -9.16 20.79
C GLY A 507 5.46 -10.44 20.12
N THR A 508 4.50 -10.30 19.21
CA THR A 508 3.83 -11.44 18.59
C THR A 508 4.79 -12.22 17.70
N SER A 509 4.96 -13.49 18.03
CA SER A 509 5.68 -14.50 17.23
C SER A 509 4.67 -15.52 16.68
N LEU A 510 5.12 -16.42 15.82
CA LEU A 510 4.28 -17.54 15.34
C LEU A 510 3.71 -18.40 16.50
N ALA A 511 4.40 -18.47 17.64
CA ALA A 511 3.98 -19.24 18.80
C ALA A 511 3.01 -18.48 19.73
N SER A 512 3.00 -17.15 19.67
CA SER A 512 2.23 -16.29 20.58
C SER A 512 1.04 -15.57 19.92
N ILE A 513 0.73 -15.90 18.66
CA ILE A 513 -0.46 -15.36 17.98
C ILE A 513 -1.71 -15.65 18.84
N PRO A 514 -2.55 -14.64 19.15
CA PRO A 514 -3.83 -14.85 19.82
C PRO A 514 -4.83 -15.52 18.87
N ALA A 515 -4.71 -16.84 18.72
CA ALA A 515 -5.45 -17.63 17.73
C ALA A 515 -6.83 -18.13 18.23
N ALA A 516 -7.22 -17.81 19.47
CA ALA A 516 -8.49 -18.24 20.04
C ALA A 516 -9.67 -17.67 19.24
N VAL A 517 -10.63 -18.54 18.89
CA VAL A 517 -11.86 -18.21 18.15
C VAL A 517 -13.05 -18.93 18.80
N PRO A 518 -14.29 -18.40 18.70
CA PRO A 518 -14.64 -17.12 18.08
C PRO A 518 -14.31 -15.90 18.96
N TYR A 519 -13.99 -14.78 18.32
CA TYR A 519 -13.92 -13.46 18.96
C TYR A 519 -14.84 -12.42 18.26
N VAL A 520 -15.58 -12.88 17.26
CA VAL A 520 -16.66 -12.16 16.55
C VAL A 520 -17.88 -13.07 16.59
N PHE A 521 -19.07 -12.49 16.79
CA PHE A 521 -20.30 -13.25 17.05
C PHE A 521 -21.43 -12.75 16.16
N ALA A 522 -22.09 -13.68 15.48
CA ALA A 522 -23.35 -13.41 14.78
C ALA A 522 -24.52 -13.45 15.76
N ASP A 523 -25.61 -12.76 15.42
CA ASP A 523 -26.83 -12.71 16.21
C ASP A 523 -27.51 -14.08 16.31
N ALA A 524 -27.93 -14.46 17.52
CA ALA A 524 -28.49 -15.78 17.79
C ALA A 524 -29.84 -16.03 17.10
N GLU A 525 -30.70 -15.00 17.02
CA GLU A 525 -32.01 -15.09 16.37
C GLU A 525 -31.85 -15.21 14.85
N LEU A 526 -30.90 -14.46 14.28
CA LEU A 526 -30.55 -14.59 12.86
C LEU A 526 -29.99 -15.98 12.54
N ILE A 527 -29.13 -16.54 13.41
CA ILE A 527 -28.62 -17.91 13.23
C ILE A 527 -29.78 -18.90 13.18
N GLU A 528 -30.75 -18.80 14.10
CA GLU A 528 -31.89 -19.71 14.11
C GLU A 528 -32.77 -19.54 12.86
N ARG A 529 -33.08 -18.29 12.47
CA ARG A 529 -33.85 -17.97 11.27
C ARG A 529 -33.21 -18.56 10.02
N TRP A 530 -31.92 -18.29 9.79
CA TRP A 530 -31.19 -18.82 8.64
C TRP A 530 -31.02 -20.34 8.71
N GLY A 531 -30.93 -20.91 9.91
CA GLY A 531 -30.94 -22.35 10.11
C GLY A 531 -32.20 -23.00 9.54
N ARG A 532 -33.39 -22.47 9.89
CA ARG A 532 -34.67 -22.96 9.34
C ARG A 532 -34.75 -22.83 7.82
N GLU A 533 -34.18 -21.76 7.26
CA GLU A 533 -34.17 -21.56 5.80
C GLU A 533 -33.24 -22.54 5.07
N LEU A 534 -32.07 -22.82 5.65
CA LEU A 534 -31.05 -23.70 5.08
C LEU A 534 -31.31 -25.19 5.38
N ASP A 535 -32.25 -25.51 6.26
CA ASP A 535 -32.61 -26.86 6.66
C ASP A 535 -33.25 -27.69 5.54
N ARG A 536 -33.84 -27.03 4.54
CA ARG A 536 -34.38 -27.71 3.35
C ARG A 536 -33.29 -28.37 2.48
N TYR A 537 -32.02 -28.02 2.69
CA TYR A 537 -30.89 -28.59 1.96
C TYR A 537 -30.17 -29.64 2.80
N THR A 538 -30.20 -30.87 2.31
CA THR A 538 -29.60 -32.05 2.95
C THR A 538 -28.18 -32.34 2.46
N ALA A 539 -27.78 -31.78 1.32
CA ALA A 539 -26.41 -31.82 0.82
C ALA A 539 -25.45 -31.01 1.73
N LEU A 540 -24.14 -31.25 1.57
CA LEU A 540 -23.10 -30.45 2.23
C LEU A 540 -23.24 -28.99 1.82
N LYS A 541 -23.54 -28.11 2.78
CA LYS A 541 -23.78 -26.69 2.52
C LYS A 541 -22.47 -25.92 2.51
N VAL A 542 -22.04 -25.49 1.33
CA VAL A 542 -20.76 -24.80 1.13
C VAL A 542 -21.01 -23.34 0.75
N GLY A 543 -20.63 -22.41 1.62
CA GLY A 543 -20.63 -20.98 1.30
C GLY A 543 -19.45 -20.60 0.44
N VAL A 544 -19.64 -19.75 -0.57
CA VAL A 544 -18.58 -19.33 -1.49
C VAL A 544 -18.48 -17.82 -1.64
N ALA A 545 -17.25 -17.29 -1.60
CA ALA A 545 -16.92 -15.90 -1.96
C ALA A 545 -15.62 -15.86 -2.75
N TRP A 546 -15.64 -15.30 -3.97
CA TRP A 546 -14.59 -15.50 -4.96
C TRP A 546 -13.89 -14.21 -5.38
N GLN A 547 -14.49 -13.06 -5.12
CA GLN A 547 -13.96 -11.77 -5.55
C GLN A 547 -14.00 -10.73 -4.43
N GLY A 548 -12.92 -9.97 -4.28
CA GLY A 548 -12.85 -8.84 -3.37
C GLY A 548 -13.18 -7.51 -4.05
N ASN A 549 -12.56 -6.44 -3.56
CA ASN A 549 -12.73 -5.10 -4.12
C ASN A 549 -11.82 -4.93 -5.35
N PRO A 550 -12.34 -4.77 -6.57
CA PRO A 550 -11.54 -4.62 -7.79
C PRO A 550 -10.71 -3.33 -7.82
N ARG A 551 -11.04 -2.34 -6.98
CA ARG A 551 -10.23 -1.10 -6.82
C ARG A 551 -8.96 -1.33 -6.01
N TYR A 552 -8.88 -2.43 -5.26
CA TYR A 552 -7.64 -2.82 -4.60
C TYR A 552 -6.73 -3.50 -5.63
N SER A 553 -5.52 -2.99 -5.81
CA SER A 553 -4.63 -3.47 -6.86
C SER A 553 -4.19 -4.93 -6.70
N GLY A 554 -4.18 -5.46 -5.48
CA GLY A 554 -3.89 -6.88 -5.23
C GLY A 554 -5.06 -7.83 -5.54
N ASP A 555 -6.25 -7.31 -5.88
CA ASP A 555 -7.45 -8.15 -6.00
C ASP A 555 -7.38 -9.11 -7.19
N ARG A 556 -6.86 -8.64 -8.33
CA ARG A 556 -6.68 -9.47 -9.54
C ARG A 556 -5.85 -10.74 -9.30
N LYS A 557 -4.94 -10.70 -8.33
CA LYS A 557 -4.08 -11.83 -7.99
C LYS A 557 -4.79 -12.83 -7.07
N ARG A 558 -5.54 -12.35 -6.07
CA ARG A 558 -6.14 -13.19 -5.02
C ARG A 558 -7.55 -13.69 -5.33
N SER A 559 -8.29 -12.96 -6.17
CA SER A 559 -9.63 -13.33 -6.62
C SER A 559 -9.56 -14.38 -7.72
N PHE A 560 -10.59 -15.20 -7.83
CA PHE A 560 -10.68 -16.24 -8.85
C PHE A 560 -12.03 -16.18 -9.59
N PRO A 561 -12.06 -16.54 -10.89
CA PRO A 561 -13.32 -16.66 -11.62
C PRO A 561 -14.22 -17.76 -11.02
N LEU A 562 -15.52 -17.48 -10.89
CA LEU A 562 -16.48 -18.39 -10.25
C LEU A 562 -16.54 -19.76 -10.94
N GLU A 563 -16.39 -19.82 -12.26
CA GLU A 563 -16.41 -21.08 -13.03
C GLU A 563 -15.33 -22.07 -12.58
N LYS A 564 -14.24 -21.58 -11.97
CA LYS A 564 -13.17 -22.43 -11.43
C LYS A 564 -13.62 -23.32 -10.27
N LEU A 565 -14.77 -23.02 -9.64
CA LEU A 565 -15.39 -23.87 -8.62
C LEU A 565 -16.08 -25.12 -9.18
N ALA A 566 -16.21 -25.28 -10.51
CA ALA A 566 -16.90 -26.42 -11.11
C ALA A 566 -16.48 -27.81 -10.55
N PRO A 567 -15.18 -28.11 -10.29
CA PRO A 567 -14.79 -29.40 -9.70
C PRO A 567 -15.38 -29.67 -8.31
N VAL A 568 -15.65 -28.62 -7.53
CA VAL A 568 -16.28 -28.70 -6.20
C VAL A 568 -17.80 -28.69 -6.35
N ALA A 569 -18.34 -27.81 -7.20
CA ALA A 569 -19.77 -27.59 -7.37
C ALA A 569 -20.52 -28.78 -7.98
N THR A 570 -19.83 -29.57 -8.81
CA THR A 570 -20.40 -30.75 -9.50
C THR A 570 -20.34 -32.04 -8.67
N LEU A 571 -19.88 -31.97 -7.42
CA LEU A 571 -19.90 -33.12 -6.51
C LEU A 571 -21.36 -33.42 -6.10
N PRO A 572 -21.79 -34.70 -6.12
CA PRO A 572 -23.21 -35.07 -6.00
C PRO A 572 -23.84 -34.75 -4.64
N ASN A 573 -23.03 -34.47 -3.61
CA ASN A 573 -23.50 -34.18 -2.26
C ASN A 573 -23.06 -32.79 -1.77
N VAL A 574 -22.88 -31.84 -2.69
CA VAL A 574 -22.46 -30.46 -2.39
C VAL A 574 -23.50 -29.49 -2.94
N GLN A 575 -23.91 -28.53 -2.12
CA GLN A 575 -24.71 -27.39 -2.55
C GLN A 575 -23.97 -26.09 -2.23
N LEU A 576 -23.75 -25.27 -3.27
CA LEU A 576 -23.10 -23.97 -3.10
C LEU A 576 -24.12 -22.89 -2.72
N PHE A 577 -23.71 -22.01 -1.81
CA PHE A 577 -24.43 -20.81 -1.37
C PHE A 577 -23.55 -19.58 -1.57
N SER A 578 -24.03 -18.57 -2.27
CA SER A 578 -23.28 -17.33 -2.46
C SER A 578 -23.19 -16.55 -1.14
N LEU A 579 -21.97 -16.23 -0.73
CA LEU A 579 -21.65 -15.21 0.27
C LEU A 579 -21.06 -13.95 -0.39
N GLN A 580 -20.96 -13.94 -1.73
CA GLN A 580 -20.39 -12.85 -2.51
C GLN A 580 -21.33 -11.65 -2.49
N LYS A 581 -20.75 -10.44 -2.33
CA LYS A 581 -21.49 -9.18 -2.40
C LYS A 581 -20.77 -8.18 -3.27
N GLY A 582 -21.55 -7.42 -4.04
CA GLY A 582 -21.03 -6.42 -4.95
C GLY A 582 -20.29 -7.06 -6.13
N PRO A 583 -19.08 -6.57 -6.51
CA PRO A 583 -18.34 -7.08 -7.65
C PRO A 583 -18.15 -8.59 -7.62
N GLY A 584 -18.34 -9.24 -8.76
CA GLY A 584 -18.24 -10.68 -8.93
C GLY A 584 -19.57 -11.41 -8.83
N ALA A 585 -20.60 -10.83 -8.19
CA ALA A 585 -21.93 -11.45 -8.08
C ALA A 585 -22.57 -11.67 -9.46
N GLU A 586 -22.27 -10.82 -10.44
CA GLU A 586 -22.71 -10.96 -11.83
C GLU A 586 -22.26 -12.27 -12.50
N GLN A 587 -21.19 -12.92 -11.98
CA GLN A 587 -20.67 -14.18 -12.52
C GLN A 587 -21.61 -15.38 -12.28
N ILE A 588 -22.54 -15.29 -11.33
CA ILE A 588 -23.48 -16.39 -11.03
C ILE A 588 -24.32 -16.74 -12.27
N ALA A 589 -24.78 -15.73 -13.01
CA ALA A 589 -25.55 -15.94 -14.23
C ALA A 589 -24.73 -16.67 -15.31
N GLY A 590 -23.42 -16.41 -15.39
CA GLY A 590 -22.52 -17.01 -16.38
C GLY A 590 -22.21 -18.49 -16.15
N VAL A 591 -22.45 -19.01 -14.94
CA VAL A 591 -22.18 -20.43 -14.59
C VAL A 591 -23.45 -21.28 -14.45
N ALA A 592 -24.63 -20.68 -14.64
CA ALA A 592 -25.92 -21.34 -14.38
C ALA A 592 -26.12 -22.64 -15.19
N ASP A 593 -25.54 -22.73 -16.40
CA ASP A 593 -25.58 -23.93 -17.25
C ASP A 593 -24.58 -25.02 -16.83
N GLN A 594 -23.62 -24.69 -15.95
CA GLN A 594 -22.56 -25.60 -15.51
C GLN A 594 -22.83 -26.20 -14.13
N PHE A 595 -23.29 -25.38 -13.17
CA PHE A 595 -23.62 -25.82 -11.82
C PHE A 595 -24.51 -24.78 -11.10
N SER A 596 -25.22 -25.23 -10.06
CA SER A 596 -26.09 -24.37 -9.27
C SER A 596 -25.33 -23.69 -8.12
N VAL A 597 -25.49 -22.37 -8.02
CA VAL A 597 -25.15 -21.58 -6.84
C VAL A 597 -26.44 -20.95 -6.34
N ILE A 598 -26.81 -21.24 -5.09
CA ILE A 598 -27.96 -20.58 -4.45
C ILE A 598 -27.50 -19.18 -4.09
N ASP A 599 -28.01 -18.21 -4.83
CA ASP A 599 -27.88 -16.82 -4.44
C ASP A 599 -28.83 -16.53 -3.29
N LEU A 600 -28.27 -16.40 -2.08
CA LEU A 600 -29.01 -15.88 -0.92
C LEU A 600 -29.33 -14.38 -1.10
N GLY A 601 -28.80 -13.77 -2.17
CA GLY A 601 -29.33 -12.59 -2.84
C GLY A 601 -29.06 -11.29 -2.11
N SER A 602 -29.82 -10.28 -2.52
CA SER A 602 -29.89 -8.95 -1.90
C SER A 602 -30.41 -8.99 -0.45
N GLN A 603 -30.95 -10.11 0.02
CA GLN A 603 -31.55 -10.23 1.36
C GLN A 603 -30.51 -10.30 2.47
N LEU A 604 -29.27 -10.70 2.17
CA LEU A 604 -28.20 -10.72 3.16
C LEU A 604 -27.86 -9.29 3.58
N ASP A 605 -27.95 -9.01 4.87
CA ASP A 605 -27.52 -7.79 5.55
C ASP A 605 -28.33 -6.52 5.19
N GLU A 606 -29.37 -6.65 4.36
CA GLU A 606 -30.20 -5.52 3.93
C GLU A 606 -30.94 -4.88 5.10
N LYS A 607 -31.51 -5.71 5.98
CA LYS A 607 -32.31 -5.25 7.14
C LYS A 607 -31.55 -5.31 8.46
N SER A 608 -30.67 -6.30 8.62
CA SER A 608 -29.91 -6.55 9.86
C SER A 608 -28.62 -5.71 9.95
N GLY A 609 -28.21 -5.10 8.84
CA GLY A 609 -26.96 -4.36 8.71
C GLY A 609 -25.78 -5.23 8.26
N PRO A 610 -24.69 -4.62 7.78
CA PRO A 610 -23.58 -5.34 7.14
C PRO A 610 -22.97 -6.45 8.03
N PHE A 611 -22.67 -7.57 7.39
CA PHE A 611 -22.12 -8.82 7.93
C PHE A 611 -22.99 -9.61 8.92
N MET A 612 -24.16 -9.12 9.34
CA MET A 612 -24.99 -9.79 10.35
C MET A 612 -25.67 -11.07 9.84
N ASP A 613 -26.45 -10.98 8.76
CA ASP A 613 -27.02 -12.16 8.10
C ASP A 613 -25.90 -13.03 7.51
N THR A 614 -24.87 -12.40 6.94
CA THR A 614 -23.72 -13.13 6.38
C THR A 614 -23.06 -14.03 7.44
N GLY A 615 -22.79 -13.50 8.64
CA GLY A 615 -22.24 -14.27 9.75
C GLY A 615 -23.19 -15.35 10.26
N ALA A 616 -24.49 -15.05 10.33
CA ALA A 616 -25.51 -16.01 10.74
C ALA A 616 -25.65 -17.18 9.77
N VAL A 617 -25.60 -16.91 8.46
CA VAL A 617 -25.55 -17.94 7.41
C VAL A 617 -24.30 -18.80 7.57
N MET A 618 -23.12 -18.20 7.75
CA MET A 618 -21.87 -18.94 7.96
C MET A 618 -21.95 -19.95 9.11
N LYS A 619 -22.63 -19.61 10.22
CA LYS A 619 -22.82 -20.54 11.35
C LYS A 619 -23.70 -21.74 11.01
N ASN A 620 -24.52 -21.66 9.96
CA ASN A 620 -25.38 -22.73 9.50
C ASN A 620 -24.79 -23.55 8.34
N LEU A 621 -23.78 -23.03 7.66
CA LEU A 621 -23.02 -23.74 6.62
C LEU A 621 -22.09 -24.81 7.22
N ASP A 622 -21.74 -25.81 6.43
CA ASP A 622 -20.80 -26.87 6.82
C ASP A 622 -19.34 -26.49 6.53
N LEU A 623 -19.14 -25.69 5.48
CA LEU A 623 -17.83 -25.21 5.03
C LEU A 623 -18.00 -23.84 4.34
N VAL A 624 -17.01 -22.97 4.50
CA VAL A 624 -16.83 -21.78 3.66
C VAL A 624 -15.62 -21.99 2.77
N ILE A 625 -15.74 -21.69 1.47
CA ILE A 625 -14.62 -21.57 0.54
C ILE A 625 -14.52 -20.11 0.12
N SER A 626 -13.37 -19.48 0.38
CA SER A 626 -13.20 -18.05 0.09
C SER A 626 -11.87 -17.74 -0.58
N ALA A 627 -11.86 -16.70 -1.43
CA ALA A 627 -10.64 -15.95 -1.72
C ALA A 627 -10.17 -15.19 -0.47
N ASP A 628 -8.94 -14.66 -0.50
CA ASP A 628 -8.35 -13.86 0.58
C ASP A 628 -9.01 -12.46 0.70
N THR A 629 -10.21 -12.44 1.28
CA THR A 629 -11.05 -11.24 1.42
C THR A 629 -11.56 -11.09 2.87
N ALA A 630 -12.31 -10.02 3.14
CA ALA A 630 -12.98 -9.83 4.43
C ALA A 630 -13.90 -11.02 4.81
N ILE A 631 -14.47 -11.72 3.84
CA ILE A 631 -15.28 -12.93 4.07
C ILE A 631 -14.45 -14.05 4.68
N GLY A 632 -13.22 -14.26 4.21
CA GLY A 632 -12.28 -15.23 4.79
C GLY A 632 -11.93 -14.87 6.24
N HIS A 633 -11.63 -13.60 6.51
CA HIS A 633 -11.34 -13.13 7.86
C HIS A 633 -12.55 -13.23 8.80
N LEU A 634 -13.76 -12.92 8.33
CA LEU A 634 -15.00 -13.07 9.09
C LEU A 634 -15.26 -14.53 9.46
N ALA A 635 -15.17 -15.44 8.49
CA ALA A 635 -15.34 -16.87 8.71
C ALA A 635 -14.31 -17.42 9.72
N GLY A 636 -13.04 -17.00 9.58
CA GLY A 636 -11.99 -17.32 10.55
C GLY A 636 -12.30 -16.78 11.95
N ALA A 637 -12.76 -15.53 12.08
CA ALA A 637 -13.08 -14.89 13.36
C ALA A 637 -14.32 -15.48 14.05
N LEU A 638 -15.30 -15.98 13.28
CA LEU A 638 -16.49 -16.71 13.74
C LEU A 638 -16.18 -18.16 14.16
N GLY A 639 -14.96 -18.64 13.87
CA GLY A 639 -14.55 -20.02 14.13
C GLY A 639 -15.34 -21.05 13.31
N VAL A 640 -15.74 -20.71 12.08
CA VAL A 640 -16.38 -21.68 11.17
C VAL A 640 -15.31 -22.39 10.32
N PRO A 641 -15.56 -23.63 9.86
CA PRO A 641 -14.65 -24.31 8.93
C PRO A 641 -14.47 -23.48 7.65
N LEU A 642 -13.22 -23.16 7.31
CA LEU A 642 -12.89 -22.33 6.16
C LEU A 642 -11.76 -22.95 5.33
N TRP A 643 -11.97 -23.07 4.03
CA TRP A 643 -10.93 -23.36 3.04
C TRP A 643 -10.62 -22.10 2.25
N LEU A 644 -9.38 -21.63 2.35
CA LEU A 644 -8.94 -20.41 1.68
C LEU A 644 -8.19 -20.76 0.40
N ALA A 645 -8.68 -20.24 -0.73
CA ALA A 645 -7.99 -20.30 -2.01
C ALA A 645 -6.98 -19.14 -2.09
N LEU A 646 -5.71 -19.47 -2.30
CA LEU A 646 -4.60 -18.53 -2.25
C LEU A 646 -3.85 -18.46 -3.57
N PRO A 647 -3.39 -17.26 -3.98
CA PRO A 647 -2.49 -17.10 -5.11
C PRO A 647 -1.13 -17.73 -4.83
N PHE A 648 -0.32 -17.84 -5.89
CA PHE A 648 1.03 -18.39 -5.82
C PHE A 648 1.87 -17.76 -4.70
N VAL A 649 2.04 -16.45 -4.72
CA VAL A 649 2.54 -15.67 -3.57
C VAL A 649 1.35 -15.03 -2.88
N ALA A 650 1.00 -15.52 -1.69
CA ALA A 650 -0.09 -14.94 -0.90
C ALA A 650 0.38 -13.77 -0.03
N GLU A 651 -0.60 -13.10 0.53
CA GLU A 651 -0.44 -12.15 1.61
C GLU A 651 0.30 -12.80 2.80
N TRP A 652 1.17 -12.03 3.47
CA TRP A 652 2.08 -12.53 4.51
C TRP A 652 1.38 -13.20 5.69
N ARG A 653 0.11 -12.87 5.95
CA ARG A 653 -0.73 -13.52 6.98
C ARG A 653 -0.84 -15.03 6.78
N TRP A 654 -0.70 -15.51 5.55
CA TRP A 654 -0.91 -16.91 5.19
C TRP A 654 0.40 -17.70 4.98
N LEU A 655 1.56 -17.04 5.05
CA LEU A 655 2.90 -17.63 4.84
C LEU A 655 3.01 -18.37 3.49
N LEU A 656 4.10 -19.11 3.22
CA LEU A 656 4.29 -19.85 1.95
C LEU A 656 4.27 -21.38 2.07
N GLY A 657 4.68 -21.95 3.21
CA GLY A 657 4.95 -23.40 3.34
C GLY A 657 3.91 -24.23 4.08
N ARG A 658 2.74 -23.65 4.38
CA ARG A 658 1.77 -24.25 5.31
C ARG A 658 0.42 -24.54 4.67
N LYS A 659 -0.27 -25.55 5.22
CA LYS A 659 -1.64 -25.95 4.83
C LYS A 659 -2.69 -25.51 5.85
N ASP A 660 -2.25 -24.96 6.97
CA ASP A 660 -3.02 -24.44 8.09
C ASP A 660 -2.76 -22.93 8.27
N SER A 661 -3.62 -22.24 9.02
CA SER A 661 -3.40 -20.84 9.40
C SER A 661 -2.98 -20.72 10.86
N PRO A 662 -1.86 -20.02 11.17
CA PRO A 662 -1.49 -19.76 12.57
C PRO A 662 -2.41 -18.70 13.21
N TRP A 663 -3.21 -17.98 12.41
CA TRP A 663 -4.17 -16.98 12.88
C TRP A 663 -5.57 -17.54 13.14
N TYR A 664 -5.96 -18.59 12.41
CA TYR A 664 -7.30 -19.14 12.43
C TYR A 664 -7.25 -20.68 12.47
N PRO A 665 -7.50 -21.30 13.64
CA PRO A 665 -7.39 -22.75 13.81
C PRO A 665 -8.33 -23.57 12.91
N THR A 666 -9.42 -22.97 12.41
CA THR A 666 -10.42 -23.63 11.56
C THR A 666 -10.11 -23.55 10.06
N VAL A 667 -8.98 -22.94 9.69
CA VAL A 667 -8.63 -22.68 8.28
C VAL A 667 -7.72 -23.75 7.70
N ARG A 668 -8.07 -24.24 6.50
CA ARG A 668 -7.14 -24.93 5.59
C ARG A 668 -6.80 -24.05 4.39
N LEU A 669 -5.54 -24.05 4.01
CA LEU A 669 -5.00 -23.25 2.91
C LEU A 669 -4.79 -24.11 1.66
N PHE A 670 -5.22 -23.59 0.51
CA PHE A 670 -5.05 -24.21 -0.79
C PHE A 670 -4.44 -23.19 -1.75
N ARG A 671 -3.23 -23.46 -2.23
CA ARG A 671 -2.40 -22.50 -2.95
C ARG A 671 -2.17 -22.93 -4.39
N GLN A 672 -2.11 -21.96 -5.29
CA GLN A 672 -1.60 -22.18 -6.63
C GLN A 672 -0.16 -22.71 -6.60
N SER A 673 0.16 -23.68 -7.47
CA SER A 673 1.53 -24.15 -7.68
C SER A 673 2.33 -23.25 -8.63
N ARG A 674 1.63 -22.46 -9.46
CA ARG A 674 2.18 -21.46 -10.37
C ARG A 674 1.16 -20.33 -10.54
N PRO A 675 1.58 -19.08 -10.84
CA PRO A 675 0.66 -17.97 -11.01
C PRO A 675 -0.50 -18.28 -11.98
N GLY A 676 -1.73 -18.04 -11.54
CA GLY A 676 -2.94 -18.21 -12.33
C GLY A 676 -3.55 -19.62 -12.38
N ASP A 677 -2.89 -20.64 -11.81
CA ASP A 677 -3.37 -22.03 -11.87
C ASP A 677 -4.46 -22.33 -10.82
N TRP A 678 -5.61 -21.66 -10.95
CA TRP A 678 -6.78 -21.90 -10.11
C TRP A 678 -7.40 -23.29 -10.34
N ASP A 679 -7.28 -23.86 -11.54
CA ASP A 679 -7.82 -25.19 -11.85
C ASP A 679 -7.19 -26.27 -10.97
N ALA A 680 -5.88 -26.24 -10.75
CA ALA A 680 -5.20 -27.17 -9.85
C ALA A 680 -5.69 -27.03 -8.39
N VAL A 681 -5.94 -25.79 -7.94
CA VAL A 681 -6.44 -25.48 -6.60
C VAL A 681 -7.80 -26.12 -6.36
N PHE A 682 -8.78 -25.88 -7.22
CA PHE A 682 -10.14 -26.39 -7.03
C PHE A 682 -10.27 -27.90 -7.30
N LYS A 683 -9.46 -28.47 -8.20
CA LYS A 683 -9.32 -29.93 -8.32
C LYS A 683 -8.73 -30.56 -7.04
N HIS A 684 -7.84 -29.86 -6.33
CA HIS A 684 -7.33 -30.32 -5.05
C HIS A 684 -8.41 -30.22 -3.96
N MET A 685 -9.12 -29.09 -3.85
CA MET A 685 -10.25 -28.95 -2.91
C MET A 685 -11.30 -30.05 -3.13
N ALA A 686 -11.72 -30.29 -4.37
CA ALA A 686 -12.71 -31.33 -4.69
C ALA A 686 -12.27 -32.73 -4.22
N ARG A 687 -10.98 -33.08 -4.42
CA ARG A 687 -10.42 -34.36 -3.93
C ARG A 687 -10.44 -34.45 -2.41
N GLU A 688 -10.16 -33.35 -1.71
CA GLU A 688 -10.22 -33.31 -0.25
C GLU A 688 -11.66 -33.41 0.27
N LEU A 689 -12.61 -32.80 -0.44
CA LEU A 689 -14.02 -32.79 -0.03
C LEU A 689 -14.65 -34.18 -0.20
N LYS A 690 -14.27 -34.91 -1.26
CA LYS A 690 -14.67 -36.33 -1.47
C LYS A 690 -14.22 -37.26 -0.33
N LYS A 691 -13.16 -36.92 0.40
CA LYS A 691 -12.65 -37.72 1.52
C LYS A 691 -13.43 -37.45 2.81
N GLN A 692 -14.16 -36.35 2.90
CA GLN A 692 -14.93 -36.04 4.09
C GLN A 692 -16.18 -36.92 4.13
N PRO A 693 -16.44 -37.64 5.24
CA PRO A 693 -17.72 -38.30 5.41
C PRO A 693 -18.85 -37.27 5.35
N ALA A 694 -20.00 -37.64 4.80
CA ALA A 694 -21.18 -36.79 4.83
C ALA A 694 -21.42 -36.32 6.28
N PRO A 695 -21.63 -35.02 6.52
CA PRO A 695 -21.69 -34.48 7.87
C PRO A 695 -22.84 -35.15 8.62
N CYS A 696 -22.51 -35.97 9.61
CA CYS A 696 -23.47 -36.42 10.61
C CYS A 696 -23.65 -35.26 11.60
N ARG A 697 -24.53 -34.30 11.28
CA ARG A 697 -24.94 -33.31 12.28
C ARG A 697 -25.84 -34.00 13.28
N ALA A 698 -25.27 -34.43 14.41
CA ALA A 698 -26.01 -34.43 15.65
C ALA A 698 -26.38 -32.97 15.93
N ARG A 699 -27.61 -32.58 15.55
CA ARG A 699 -28.18 -31.33 16.03
C ARG A 699 -28.11 -31.37 17.57
N PRO A 700 -27.68 -30.30 18.25
CA PRO A 700 -28.03 -30.17 19.65
C PRO A 700 -29.56 -30.17 19.67
N ILE A 701 -30.14 -31.28 20.13
CA ILE A 701 -31.57 -31.34 20.39
C ILE A 701 -31.76 -30.43 21.60
N THR A 702 -32.30 -29.22 21.37
CA THR A 702 -32.72 -28.34 22.45
C THR A 702 -33.98 -28.95 23.05
N VAL A 703 -33.83 -29.77 24.08
CA VAL A 703 -34.95 -30.29 24.86
C VAL A 703 -35.25 -29.27 25.95
N ALA A 704 -36.45 -28.69 25.95
CA ALA A 704 -36.93 -27.93 27.10
C ALA A 704 -37.00 -28.88 28.30
N ILE A 705 -36.21 -28.59 29.35
CA ILE A 705 -36.13 -29.41 30.56
C ILE A 705 -36.59 -28.58 31.77
N ALA A 706 -37.43 -29.17 32.62
CA ALA A 706 -37.83 -28.52 33.87
C ALA A 706 -36.59 -28.29 34.76
N PRO A 707 -36.47 -27.16 35.47
CA PRO A 707 -35.36 -26.91 36.39
C PRO A 707 -35.10 -28.04 37.40
N GLY A 708 -36.15 -28.64 37.93
CA GLY A 708 -36.07 -29.80 38.84
C GLY A 708 -35.41 -31.02 38.20
N GLU A 709 -35.69 -31.30 36.92
CA GLU A 709 -35.06 -32.40 36.18
C GLU A 709 -33.59 -32.11 35.84
N LEU A 710 -33.29 -30.86 35.46
CA LEU A 710 -31.91 -30.42 35.24
C LEU A 710 -31.07 -30.63 36.50
N VAL A 711 -31.57 -30.17 37.65
CA VAL A 711 -30.85 -30.25 38.92
C VAL A 711 -30.76 -31.69 39.42
N ASP A 712 -31.82 -32.49 39.29
CA ASP A 712 -31.79 -33.92 39.60
C ASP A 712 -30.69 -34.65 38.81
N LYS A 713 -30.62 -34.40 37.51
CA LYS A 713 -29.57 -34.99 36.66
C LYS A 713 -28.16 -34.57 37.08
N ILE A 714 -27.96 -33.30 37.45
CA ILE A 714 -26.68 -32.81 37.98
C ILE A 714 -26.31 -33.57 39.26
N THR A 715 -27.22 -33.68 40.24
CA THR A 715 -26.91 -34.36 41.51
C THR A 715 -26.56 -35.84 41.30
N ILE A 716 -27.21 -36.53 40.36
CA ILE A 716 -26.89 -37.92 40.00
C ILE A 716 -25.50 -38.01 39.38
N LEU A 717 -25.15 -37.08 38.48
CA LEU A 717 -23.83 -37.07 37.85
C LEU A 717 -22.71 -36.71 38.83
N GLU A 718 -22.97 -35.85 39.82
CA GLU A 718 -22.05 -35.60 40.93
C GLU A 718 -21.79 -36.87 41.76
N ILE A 719 -22.83 -37.65 42.06
CA ILE A 719 -22.68 -38.93 42.78
C ILE A 719 -21.89 -39.92 41.91
N LYS A 720 -22.20 -40.01 40.61
CA LYS A 720 -21.50 -40.88 39.66
C LYS A 720 -20.03 -40.49 39.51
N SER A 721 -19.71 -39.21 39.45
CA SER A 721 -18.33 -38.73 39.29
C SER A 721 -17.46 -39.05 40.51
N ALA A 722 -18.06 -39.16 41.70
CA ALA A 722 -17.39 -39.57 42.92
C ALA A 722 -17.23 -41.10 43.09
N ARG A 723 -18.13 -41.90 42.49
CA ARG A 723 -18.23 -43.36 42.76
C ARG A 723 -17.82 -44.27 41.59
N VAL A 724 -17.87 -43.80 40.35
CA VAL A 724 -17.47 -44.58 39.16
C VAL A 724 -15.94 -44.57 39.03
N LYS A 725 -15.32 -45.75 38.86
CA LYS A 725 -13.85 -45.90 38.77
C LYS A 725 -13.30 -46.04 37.35
N ASP A 726 -14.18 -46.23 36.36
CA ASP A 726 -13.84 -46.43 34.95
C ASP A 726 -13.53 -45.08 34.29
N GLU A 727 -12.28 -44.84 33.87
CA GLU A 727 -11.83 -43.53 33.37
C GLU A 727 -12.57 -43.06 32.12
N ALA A 728 -12.91 -43.95 31.18
CA ALA A 728 -13.61 -43.59 29.96
C ALA A 728 -15.06 -43.14 30.28
N LYS A 729 -15.72 -43.83 31.22
CA LYS A 729 -17.04 -43.40 31.72
C LYS A 729 -16.96 -42.10 32.51
N LEU A 730 -15.90 -41.94 33.30
CA LEU A 730 -15.70 -40.77 34.15
C LEU A 730 -15.41 -39.50 33.33
N ALA A 731 -14.68 -39.61 32.22
CA ALA A 731 -14.49 -38.51 31.27
C ALA A 731 -15.83 -38.03 30.68
N ASN A 732 -16.69 -38.97 30.27
CA ASN A 732 -18.03 -38.64 29.77
C ASN A 732 -18.91 -38.00 30.85
N ILE A 733 -18.90 -38.55 32.07
CA ILE A 733 -19.64 -37.98 33.22
C ILE A 733 -19.18 -36.56 33.53
N ARG A 734 -17.86 -36.29 33.54
CA ARG A 734 -17.30 -34.96 33.81
C ARG A 734 -17.67 -33.95 32.72
N ASN A 735 -17.61 -34.36 31.45
CA ASN A 735 -18.00 -33.51 30.33
C ASN A 735 -19.49 -33.16 30.38
N GLU A 736 -20.36 -34.15 30.62
CA GLU A 736 -21.80 -33.93 30.75
C GLU A 736 -22.12 -33.07 31.98
N LEU A 737 -21.50 -33.34 33.12
CA LEU A 737 -21.67 -32.57 34.36
C LEU A 737 -21.25 -31.10 34.17
N ALA A 738 -20.09 -30.83 33.56
CA ALA A 738 -19.62 -29.48 33.30
C ALA A 738 -20.60 -28.69 32.41
N ALA A 739 -21.14 -29.33 31.37
CA ALA A 739 -22.12 -28.72 30.48
C ALA A 739 -23.45 -28.38 31.20
N LEU A 740 -23.96 -29.30 32.02
CA LEU A 740 -25.21 -29.09 32.75
C LEU A 740 -25.06 -28.08 33.91
N VAL A 741 -23.91 -28.06 34.60
CA VAL A 741 -23.60 -27.03 35.61
C VAL A 741 -23.52 -25.65 34.98
N ALA A 742 -22.83 -25.51 33.84
CA ALA A 742 -22.80 -24.24 33.11
C ALA A 742 -24.18 -23.82 32.57
N ALA A 743 -25.08 -24.77 32.27
CA ALA A 743 -26.47 -24.47 31.92
C ALA A 743 -27.27 -23.99 33.15
N ARG A 744 -27.12 -24.67 34.29
CA ARG A 744 -27.73 -24.29 35.57
C ARG A 744 -27.31 -22.88 35.99
N ASP A 745 -26.02 -22.57 35.96
CA ASP A 745 -25.49 -21.28 36.44
C ASP A 745 -25.90 -20.10 35.54
N ARG A 746 -26.23 -20.36 34.27
CA ARG A 746 -26.81 -19.37 33.36
C ARG A 746 -28.32 -19.19 33.53
N ALA A 747 -29.03 -20.24 33.94
CA ALA A 747 -30.49 -20.28 33.92
C ALA A 747 -31.12 -20.05 35.30
N LEU A 748 -30.45 -20.41 36.40
CA LEU A 748 -31.02 -20.42 37.74
C LEU A 748 -30.35 -19.35 38.61
N GLN A 749 -31.16 -18.54 39.29
CA GLN A 749 -30.68 -17.63 40.33
C GLN A 749 -30.54 -18.38 41.66
N ALA A 750 -29.40 -18.21 42.32
CA ALA A 750 -29.14 -18.86 43.60
C ALA A 750 -29.99 -18.24 44.72
N SER A 751 -30.67 -19.09 45.51
CA SER A 751 -31.32 -18.70 46.76
C SER A 751 -31.00 -19.74 47.84
N LYS A 752 -31.09 -19.34 49.11
CA LYS A 752 -30.85 -20.25 50.24
C LYS A 752 -31.86 -21.42 50.24
N GLU A 753 -33.13 -21.11 50.00
CA GLU A 753 -34.19 -22.12 49.91
C GLU A 753 -33.92 -23.13 48.78
N LEU A 754 -33.49 -22.65 47.61
CA LEU A 754 -33.14 -23.52 46.50
C LEU A 754 -31.94 -24.40 46.85
N ALA A 755 -30.89 -23.86 47.46
CA ALA A 755 -29.72 -24.63 47.88
C ALA A 755 -30.07 -25.75 48.87
N ASP A 756 -30.96 -25.48 49.83
CA ASP A 756 -31.42 -26.45 50.83
C ASP A 756 -32.19 -27.62 50.16
N VAL A 757 -33.09 -27.31 49.24
CA VAL A 757 -33.87 -28.33 48.50
C VAL A 757 -32.97 -29.17 47.57
N ILE A 758 -31.95 -28.56 46.94
CA ILE A 758 -30.97 -29.26 46.11
C ILE A 758 -30.13 -30.23 46.96
N ALA A 759 -29.71 -29.80 48.15
CA ALA A 759 -28.97 -30.67 49.07
C ALA A 759 -29.82 -31.87 49.52
N GLU A 760 -31.10 -31.65 49.81
CA GLU A 760 -32.04 -32.73 50.16
C GLU A 760 -32.23 -33.72 48.99
N LEU A 761 -32.39 -33.20 47.76
CA LEU A 761 -32.51 -34.03 46.56
C LEU A 761 -31.27 -34.89 46.33
N LYS A 762 -30.07 -34.32 46.52
CA LYS A 762 -28.81 -35.06 46.45
C LYS A 762 -28.74 -36.18 47.49
N ALA A 763 -29.15 -35.91 48.73
CA ALA A 763 -29.18 -36.93 49.79
C ALA A 763 -30.14 -38.08 49.47
N VAL A 764 -31.30 -37.80 48.88
CA VAL A 764 -32.24 -38.85 48.41
C VAL A 764 -31.63 -39.66 47.26
N ASN A 765 -30.93 -39.03 46.33
CA ASN A 765 -30.24 -39.72 45.24
C ASN A 765 -29.08 -40.61 45.73
N GLU A 766 -28.37 -40.20 46.78
CA GLU A 766 -27.35 -41.04 47.44
C GLU A 766 -27.95 -42.28 48.11
N GLN A 767 -29.10 -42.13 48.77
CA GLN A 767 -29.84 -43.24 49.37
C GLN A 767 -30.37 -44.21 48.30
N LEU A 768 -30.92 -43.70 47.19
CA LEU A 768 -31.34 -44.51 46.05
C LEU A 768 -30.19 -45.34 45.49
N TRP A 769 -29.03 -44.73 45.29
CA TRP A 769 -27.85 -45.43 44.81
C TRP A 769 -27.46 -46.60 45.74
N GLN A 770 -27.51 -46.39 47.06
CA GLN A 770 -27.17 -47.43 48.03
C GLN A 770 -28.16 -48.59 47.97
N VAL A 771 -29.47 -48.29 47.99
CA VAL A 771 -30.53 -49.31 47.92
C VAL A 771 -30.45 -50.11 46.62
N GLU A 772 -30.14 -49.46 45.49
CA GLU A 772 -29.94 -50.13 44.20
C GLU A 772 -28.66 -51.00 44.16
N ASP A 773 -27.61 -50.64 44.89
CA ASP A 773 -26.40 -51.46 45.02
C ASP A 773 -26.65 -52.69 45.91
N ASP A 774 -27.42 -52.52 46.99
CA ASP A 774 -27.87 -53.61 47.86
C ASP A 774 -28.78 -54.57 47.09
N LEU A 775 -29.71 -54.05 46.26
CA LEU A 775 -30.54 -54.86 45.35
C LEU A 775 -29.70 -55.66 44.36
N ARG A 776 -28.74 -55.03 43.68
CA ARG A 776 -27.81 -55.72 42.77
C ARG A 776 -26.98 -56.79 43.48
N SER A 777 -26.69 -56.61 44.76
CA SER A 777 -26.00 -57.60 45.58
C SER A 777 -26.91 -58.79 45.91
N CYS A 778 -28.19 -58.56 46.23
CA CYS A 778 -29.19 -59.62 46.35
C CYS A 778 -29.39 -60.39 45.02
N GLU A 779 -29.46 -59.69 43.88
CA GLU A 779 -29.60 -60.31 42.54
C GLU A 779 -28.40 -61.20 42.20
N ARG A 780 -27.17 -60.72 42.43
CA ARG A 780 -25.94 -61.50 42.24
C ARG A 780 -25.92 -62.76 43.13
N ALA A 781 -26.46 -62.66 44.34
CA ALA A 781 -26.61 -63.79 45.26
C ALA A 781 -27.86 -64.65 44.98
N LYS A 782 -28.70 -64.28 44.00
CA LYS A 782 -30.03 -64.87 43.72
C LYS A 782 -30.95 -64.93 44.96
N ALA A 783 -30.80 -63.97 45.88
CA ALA A 783 -31.49 -63.92 47.16
C ALA A 783 -32.74 -63.02 47.10
N PHE A 784 -33.83 -63.53 46.51
CA PHE A 784 -35.09 -62.79 46.28
C PHE A 784 -36.10 -62.87 47.44
N GLY A 785 -35.61 -62.90 48.69
CA GLY A 785 -36.43 -63.05 49.90
C GLY A 785 -37.02 -61.73 50.43
N ALA A 786 -37.41 -61.72 51.71
CA ALA A 786 -38.03 -60.55 52.36
C ALA A 786 -37.17 -59.27 52.26
N VAL A 787 -35.84 -59.39 52.42
CA VAL A 787 -34.90 -58.28 52.30
C VAL A 787 -34.93 -57.66 50.90
N PHE A 788 -34.98 -58.48 49.85
CA PHE A 788 -35.09 -57.99 48.47
C PHE A 788 -36.41 -57.24 48.24
N ILE A 789 -37.52 -57.77 48.75
CA ILE A 789 -38.84 -57.13 48.64
C ILE A 789 -38.86 -55.78 49.38
N ASP A 790 -38.27 -55.69 50.56
CA ASP A 790 -38.23 -54.45 51.34
C ASP A 790 -37.32 -53.39 50.69
N LEU A 791 -36.16 -53.79 50.15
CA LEU A 791 -35.31 -52.91 49.35
C LEU A 791 -36.04 -52.42 48.10
N ALA A 792 -36.75 -53.30 47.38
CA ALA A 792 -37.54 -52.91 46.21
C ALA A 792 -38.63 -51.90 46.58
N ARG A 793 -39.34 -52.08 47.70
CA ARG A 793 -40.31 -51.09 48.23
C ARG A 793 -39.65 -49.77 48.62
N GLN A 794 -38.42 -49.82 49.13
CA GLN A 794 -37.66 -48.62 49.49
C GLN A 794 -37.31 -47.79 48.26
N VAL A 795 -37.01 -48.42 47.11
CA VAL A 795 -36.82 -47.71 45.83
C VAL A 795 -38.05 -46.89 45.47
N TYR A 796 -39.26 -47.46 45.57
CA TYR A 796 -40.50 -46.73 45.29
C TYR A 796 -40.67 -45.50 46.20
N ARG A 797 -40.51 -45.67 47.52
CA ARG A 797 -40.64 -44.56 48.48
C ARG A 797 -39.63 -43.44 48.24
N LEU A 798 -38.39 -43.80 47.91
CA LEU A 798 -37.35 -42.82 47.63
C LEU A 798 -37.58 -42.10 46.29
N ASN A 799 -38.08 -42.80 45.26
CA ASN A 799 -38.44 -42.18 44.00
C ASN A 799 -39.63 -41.21 44.14
N ASP A 800 -40.62 -41.53 44.97
CA ASP A 800 -41.72 -40.60 45.28
C ASP A 800 -41.20 -39.32 45.96
N ARG A 801 -40.28 -39.47 46.93
CA ARG A 801 -39.64 -38.32 47.59
C ARG A 801 -38.79 -37.50 46.61
N ARG A 802 -38.03 -38.16 45.74
CA ARG A 802 -37.25 -37.51 44.68
C ARG A 802 -38.14 -36.71 43.73
N ALA A 803 -39.28 -37.26 43.32
CA ALA A 803 -40.25 -36.57 42.47
C ALA A 803 -40.86 -35.33 43.17
N ALA A 804 -41.21 -35.45 44.46
CA ALA A 804 -41.72 -34.32 45.24
C ALA A 804 -40.70 -33.17 45.36
N LEU A 805 -39.42 -33.49 45.56
CA LEU A 805 -38.35 -32.47 45.64
C LEU A 805 -38.12 -31.78 44.29
N LYS A 806 -38.16 -32.52 43.17
CA LYS A 806 -38.11 -31.91 41.83
C LYS A 806 -39.26 -30.94 41.58
N ARG A 807 -40.48 -31.32 41.99
CA ARG A 807 -41.66 -30.46 41.89
C ARG A 807 -41.48 -29.17 42.71
N ARG A 808 -41.01 -29.30 43.96
CA ARG A 808 -40.71 -28.15 44.82
C ARG A 808 -39.67 -27.20 44.19
N ILE A 809 -38.62 -27.72 43.56
CA ILE A 809 -37.64 -26.90 42.82
C ILE A 809 -38.32 -26.11 41.69
N ASN A 810 -39.19 -26.76 40.91
CA ASN A 810 -39.92 -26.09 39.82
C ASN A 810 -40.85 -24.99 40.35
N GLU A 811 -41.55 -25.25 41.46
CA GLU A 811 -42.45 -24.29 42.11
C GLU A 811 -41.69 -23.08 42.66
N THR A 812 -40.56 -23.30 43.35
CA THR A 812 -39.69 -22.21 43.87
C THR A 812 -39.15 -21.30 42.76
N LEU A 813 -38.95 -21.85 41.56
CA LEU A 813 -38.44 -21.13 40.41
C LEU A 813 -39.53 -20.59 39.47
N HIS A 814 -40.81 -20.74 39.83
CA HIS A 814 -41.95 -20.36 39.00
C HIS A 814 -41.87 -20.91 37.56
N SER A 815 -41.39 -22.14 37.41
CA SER A 815 -41.27 -22.80 36.10
C SER A 815 -42.66 -23.14 35.53
N GLU A 816 -42.98 -22.61 34.34
CA GLU A 816 -44.20 -22.96 33.58
C GLU A 816 -44.20 -24.43 33.12
N PHE A 817 -43.02 -25.08 33.12
CA PHE A 817 -42.85 -26.48 32.76
C PHE A 817 -42.68 -27.33 34.03
N ILE A 818 -43.71 -28.10 34.39
CA ILE A 818 -43.71 -29.08 35.49
C ILE A 818 -43.96 -30.46 34.88
N GLU A 819 -43.04 -31.40 35.05
CA GLU A 819 -43.24 -32.79 34.61
C GLU A 819 -44.10 -33.54 35.65
N GLU A 820 -45.32 -33.95 35.28
CA GLU A 820 -46.17 -34.80 36.12
C GLU A 820 -45.83 -36.28 35.90
N LYS A 821 -45.08 -36.87 36.83
CA LYS A 821 -45.05 -38.33 37.02
C LYS A 821 -45.49 -38.67 38.43
N GLU A 822 -46.79 -38.92 38.62
CA GLU A 822 -47.32 -39.57 39.84
C GLU A 822 -47.46 -41.08 39.61
N TYR A 823 -46.78 -41.89 40.43
CA TYR A 823 -47.04 -43.33 40.54
C TYR A 823 -48.16 -43.58 41.56
N ARG A 824 -49.41 -43.19 41.28
CA ARG A 824 -50.55 -43.60 42.13
C ARG A 824 -50.87 -45.07 41.91
N ALA A 825 -50.91 -45.84 43.00
CA ALA A 825 -51.31 -47.23 43.03
C ALA A 825 -52.71 -47.43 42.41
N ALA A 826 -52.83 -48.46 41.56
CA ALA A 826 -54.06 -48.83 40.85
C ALA A 826 -55.28 -48.93 41.78
N VAL A 827 -56.30 -48.12 41.51
CA VAL A 827 -57.64 -48.27 42.06
C VAL A 827 -58.28 -49.52 41.43
N LYS A 828 -58.66 -50.50 42.26
CA LYS A 828 -59.42 -51.69 41.81
C LYS A 828 -60.74 -51.28 41.14
N PRO A 829 -61.10 -51.82 39.97
CA PRO A 829 -62.41 -51.58 39.38
C PRO A 829 -63.49 -52.33 40.17
N ARG A 830 -64.50 -51.60 40.66
CA ARG A 830 -65.75 -52.17 41.18
C ARG A 830 -66.65 -52.57 40.01
N GLY A 831 -66.98 -53.86 39.96
CA GLY A 831 -68.27 -54.43 39.53
C GLY A 831 -68.78 -54.11 38.12
N ARG A 832 -68.74 -55.11 37.22
CA ARG A 832 -69.74 -55.23 36.15
C ARG A 832 -71.08 -55.68 36.73
N PRO A 833 -72.19 -55.29 36.07
CA PRO A 833 -73.12 -56.28 35.56
C PRO A 833 -73.25 -56.17 34.04
N ALA A 834 -73.39 -57.33 33.39
CA ALA A 834 -73.73 -57.51 31.97
C ALA A 834 -75.24 -57.24 31.73
N PRO A 835 -75.73 -57.11 30.48
CA PRO A 835 -75.07 -57.21 29.18
C PRO A 835 -74.75 -55.86 28.52
#